data_AF-A0A957Z608-F1
#
_entry.id   AF-A0A957Z608-F1
#
_cell.length_a   1.000
_cell.length_b   1.000
_cell.length_c   1.000
_cell.angle_alpha   90.00
_cell.angle_beta   90.00
_cell.angle_gamma   90.00
#
_symmetry.space_group_name_H-M   'P 1'
#
loop_
_entity.id
_entity.type
_entity.pdbx_description
1 polymer ?
#
loop_
_entity_poly.entity_id
_entity_poly.type
_entity_poly.pdbx_seq_one_letter_code
_entity_poly.pdbx_strand_id
1 'polypeptide(L)'
;MQAMLNRRGLLAGGALLAVIATFVYFGWRPVPGAAGARSPYRMGAAQLEEAAHALGFHWHAQTGNSTPVVIDFGGGAPDAPVAGLDQWLAANSGEVGPAAVDAPVLGSKKAMVLRVYFKDYANTSRFSQAQVQNLITSMDDLWQKTSYGKINVVSVVSDLYQLPKNRSEYIDDSPPCEPDPAIRPLGDLSCGDKFLKVLNDAIDNAPAGLDWTNVDTVFVLMAETSNTQFHRGQADKCTLKMGPGGATKYVGCVIMSENPTETTTELYGRMGHEFGHAFQQAGPAHPSNYNNEFELMDSNYPGQTGVFEKLDSMAFPGWLPPSKYAEVTNAEGGDTVCLWAMEYDPAGKPNLQAVKVSITGSLYYMLSVRRKILGDDLNADFNGIPDEGVLIERVSEGSDPWVQVKGKGGNRNVLWKAGDTFDSGADGIVVVITQQPDVDNYCLTIRYNKNANQPDVMIYPWTSPPGNTWETTDIWVDSPVNGYGTFRYGTWASLAGDIVPRGNGDDPAVGLVNRLYARVRNVGNQTATNVKVSFEVTDPPGLGIAGASGWASLGSVDSTSFPGLASIAPGTYVDVYVEWTPNIALTPEQIAAGVFAFHTCVRVKIDPVPNELVLGNQNGDREQENIGYFEATSSGDPTYTNFIRLHNDDLVNRKYFNLSFKDEIPASWLVDVNGGNFGVDLAPGEVRDIPITIKPVGTAVVGSIFGVDVQASSLKILTSDLDARDKHQEANILGGVRVEARVL
;
A
#
# COMPACT_ATOMS: atom_id res chain seq x y z
N MET A 1 36.89 33.35 23.75
CA MET A 1 37.50 33.91 24.97
C MET A 1 38.30 32.80 25.64
N GLN A 2 39.61 32.64 25.46
CA GLN A 2 40.71 33.63 25.40
C GLN A 2 40.92 34.35 26.74
N ALA A 3 41.58 33.66 27.69
CA ALA A 3 42.58 34.17 28.64
C ALA A 3 42.69 33.27 29.90
N MET A 4 43.73 32.44 29.98
CA MET A 4 44.50 32.22 31.23
C MET A 4 45.88 31.66 30.86
N LEU A 5 46.93 32.29 31.39
CA LEU A 5 48.32 32.08 31.00
C LEU A 5 49.19 31.68 32.20
N ASN A 6 50.14 30.77 31.94
CA ASN A 6 51.42 30.60 32.64
C ASN A 6 51.42 30.22 34.14
N ARG A 7 52.12 29.11 34.46
CA ARG A 7 53.53 29.19 34.93
C ARG A 7 54.24 27.83 35.12
N ARG A 8 55.48 27.76 34.59
CA ARG A 8 56.65 26.92 35.00
C ARG A 8 56.54 25.38 34.77
N GLY A 9 57.49 24.67 34.15
CA GLY A 9 58.68 25.08 33.37
C GLY A 9 59.91 24.16 33.57
N LEU A 10 60.78 24.04 32.55
CA LEU A 10 62.12 23.38 32.54
C LEU A 10 62.09 21.83 32.71
N LEU A 11 62.94 20.95 32.13
CA LEU A 11 64.12 20.92 31.22
C LEU A 11 64.24 19.44 30.71
N ALA A 12 64.99 18.99 29.67
CA ALA A 12 65.85 19.57 28.64
C ALA A 12 66.09 18.56 27.47
N GLY A 13 66.51 19.04 26.30
CA GLY A 13 67.22 18.25 25.26
C GLY A 13 66.33 17.50 24.24
N GLY A 14 66.61 17.54 22.92
CA GLY A 14 67.56 18.38 22.18
C GLY A 14 67.87 17.85 20.77
N ALA A 15 67.87 18.73 19.76
CA ALA A 15 68.45 18.57 18.40
C ALA A 15 67.86 17.43 17.50
N LEU A 16 67.85 17.49 16.16
CA LEU A 16 68.38 18.43 15.17
C LEU A 16 67.61 18.29 13.81
N LEU A 17 67.68 19.34 12.95
CA LEU A 17 67.38 19.46 11.49
C LEU A 17 66.66 18.30 10.73
N ALA A 18 65.63 18.49 9.90
CA ALA A 18 65.33 19.46 8.82
C ALA A 18 66.05 19.24 7.46
N VAL A 19 65.25 19.20 6.37
CA VAL A 19 65.45 19.50 4.91
C VAL A 19 64.28 18.77 4.18
N ILE A 20 63.31 19.37 3.46
CA ILE A 20 63.24 20.40 2.40
C ILE A 20 63.35 19.84 0.96
N ALA A 21 62.24 20.01 0.20
CA ALA A 21 62.08 20.26 -1.24
C ALA A 21 62.09 19.15 -2.35
N THR A 22 60.87 18.82 -2.82
CA THR A 22 60.29 19.07 -4.17
C THR A 22 60.83 18.48 -5.50
N PHE A 23 59.86 18.14 -6.38
CA PHE A 23 59.85 18.09 -7.87
C PHE A 23 60.54 16.92 -8.61
N VAL A 24 59.81 16.17 -9.45
CA VAL A 24 59.58 16.44 -10.90
C VAL A 24 58.64 15.39 -11.54
N TYR A 25 57.90 15.84 -12.56
CA TYR A 25 56.96 15.13 -13.45
C TYR A 25 57.65 14.28 -14.55
N PHE A 26 57.11 13.10 -14.88
CA PHE A 26 56.70 12.61 -16.23
C PHE A 26 56.67 11.07 -16.28
N GLY A 27 55.63 10.50 -16.92
CA GLY A 27 55.35 9.06 -16.88
C GLY A 27 55.86 8.28 -18.10
N TRP A 28 55.50 6.99 -18.18
CA TRP A 28 55.35 6.23 -19.45
C TRP A 28 54.45 4.99 -19.25
N ARG A 29 54.21 4.26 -20.35
CA ARG A 29 53.07 3.34 -20.60
C ARG A 29 53.07 1.99 -19.84
N PRO A 30 51.92 1.31 -19.73
CA PRO A 30 51.80 -0.04 -19.15
C PRO A 30 52.26 -1.15 -20.12
N VAL A 31 52.68 -2.29 -19.56
CA VAL A 31 52.90 -3.57 -20.26
C VAL A 31 52.32 -4.70 -19.39
N PRO A 32 51.60 -5.69 -19.96
CA PRO A 32 50.77 -6.60 -19.16
C PRO A 32 51.38 -7.98 -18.87
N GLY A 33 50.90 -8.60 -17.78
CA GLY A 33 50.81 -10.07 -17.66
C GLY A 33 51.90 -10.79 -16.86
N ALA A 34 51.55 -11.20 -15.64
CA ALA A 34 52.01 -12.46 -15.03
C ALA A 34 51.05 -12.85 -13.90
N ALA A 35 50.47 -14.04 -13.97
CA ALA A 35 49.59 -14.58 -12.92
C ALA A 35 50.39 -15.31 -11.83
N GLY A 36 49.86 -15.35 -10.60
CA GLY A 36 50.19 -16.39 -9.64
C GLY A 36 51.23 -16.05 -8.57
N ALA A 37 50.81 -15.34 -7.52
CA ALA A 37 51.40 -15.44 -6.19
C ALA A 37 50.26 -15.51 -5.15
N ARG A 38 50.14 -16.63 -4.44
CA ARG A 38 49.15 -16.81 -3.36
C ARG A 38 49.66 -16.12 -2.09
N SER A 39 48.85 -15.26 -1.48
CA SER A 39 49.11 -14.77 -0.12
C SER A 39 48.92 -15.91 0.91
N PRO A 40 49.84 -16.10 1.88
CA PRO A 40 49.86 -17.30 2.73
C PRO A 40 49.19 -17.10 4.10
N TYR A 41 48.00 -16.49 4.16
CA TYR A 41 47.16 -16.53 5.37
C TYR A 41 45.68 -16.67 4.99
N ARG A 42 45.17 -17.90 5.03
CA ARG A 42 43.74 -18.18 5.22
C ARG A 42 43.56 -18.63 6.66
N MET A 43 42.84 -17.84 7.45
CA MET A 43 42.29 -18.33 8.71
C MET A 43 41.21 -19.37 8.40
N GLY A 44 41.13 -20.43 9.19
CA GLY A 44 40.06 -21.42 9.04
C GLY A 44 38.71 -20.85 9.48
N ALA A 45 37.60 -21.42 9.01
CA ALA A 45 36.25 -21.00 9.42
C ALA A 45 36.09 -20.91 10.95
N ALA A 46 36.61 -21.89 11.70
CA ALA A 46 36.61 -21.89 13.16
C ALA A 46 37.42 -20.72 13.79
N GLN A 47 38.44 -20.20 13.12
CA GLN A 47 39.21 -19.03 13.60
C GLN A 47 38.51 -17.70 13.27
N LEU A 48 37.70 -17.69 12.20
CA LEU A 48 36.78 -16.59 11.88
C LEU A 48 35.59 -16.56 12.87
N GLU A 49 35.08 -17.74 13.24
CA GLU A 49 34.05 -17.94 14.26
C GLU A 49 34.55 -17.56 15.66
N GLU A 50 35.79 -17.94 16.02
CA GLU A 50 36.45 -17.53 17.27
C GLU A 50 36.80 -16.03 17.30
N ALA A 51 37.15 -15.43 16.16
CA ALA A 51 37.34 -13.98 16.04
C ALA A 51 36.02 -13.19 16.12
N ALA A 52 34.92 -13.73 15.58
CA ALA A 52 33.58 -13.16 15.73
C ALA A 52 33.10 -13.27 17.19
N HIS A 53 33.32 -14.41 17.86
CA HIS A 53 33.07 -14.56 19.30
C HIS A 53 33.90 -13.60 20.15
N ALA A 54 35.16 -13.31 19.77
CA ALA A 54 36.01 -12.35 20.47
C ALA A 54 35.62 -10.88 20.27
N LEU A 55 34.83 -10.56 19.24
CA LEU A 55 34.26 -9.23 18.99
C LEU A 55 32.81 -9.09 19.52
N GLY A 56 32.13 -10.21 19.76
CA GLY A 56 30.71 -10.25 20.16
C GLY A 56 30.42 -10.21 21.66
N PHE A 57 31.41 -10.23 22.56
CA PHE A 57 31.17 -10.22 24.01
C PHE A 57 32.06 -9.25 24.81
N HIS A 58 31.40 -8.59 25.77
CA HIS A 58 31.89 -7.64 26.78
C HIS A 58 32.20 -6.19 26.34
N TRP A 59 31.29 -5.29 26.72
CA TRP A 59 31.66 -3.97 27.21
C TRP A 59 31.02 -3.70 28.58
N HIS A 60 31.78 -3.94 29.64
CA HIS A 60 31.64 -3.19 30.89
C HIS A 60 32.92 -2.39 31.10
N ALA A 61 32.78 -1.14 31.49
CA ALA A 61 33.88 -0.19 31.53
C ALA A 61 34.99 -0.62 32.50
N GLN A 62 36.22 -0.70 31.98
CA GLN A 62 37.43 -0.50 32.79
C GLN A 62 38.33 0.56 32.16
N THR A 63 38.95 1.34 33.04
CA THR A 63 39.70 2.54 32.75
C THR A 63 41.10 2.22 32.20
N GLY A 64 41.37 2.59 30.94
CA GLY A 64 42.73 2.49 30.41
C GLY A 64 42.86 2.75 28.91
N ASN A 65 43.22 4.00 28.55
CA ASN A 65 43.69 4.49 27.24
C ASN A 65 43.86 3.48 26.07
N SER A 66 42.75 3.04 25.48
CA SER A 66 42.67 2.71 24.05
C SER A 66 41.27 3.07 23.54
N THR A 67 41.12 4.29 23.07
CA THR A 67 39.89 4.75 22.38
C THR A 67 39.64 3.89 21.14
N PRO A 68 38.39 3.54 20.81
CA PRO A 68 38.07 2.97 19.51
C PRO A 68 38.48 3.95 18.40
N VAL A 69 38.90 3.41 17.24
CA VAL A 69 39.20 4.22 16.06
C VAL A 69 37.88 4.66 15.42
N VAL A 70 37.38 5.81 15.85
CA VAL A 70 36.35 6.54 15.10
C VAL A 70 36.99 7.11 13.85
N ILE A 71 36.59 6.62 12.68
CA ILE A 71 36.94 7.26 11.40
C ILE A 71 35.95 8.42 11.20
N ASP A 72 36.32 9.58 11.72
CA ASP A 72 35.61 10.84 11.55
C ASP A 72 35.69 11.30 10.07
N PHE A 73 34.55 11.32 9.38
CA PHE A 73 34.41 11.84 8.01
C PHE A 73 33.90 13.30 7.97
N GLY A 74 34.21 14.07 9.00
CA GLY A 74 33.96 15.51 9.10
C GLY A 74 32.94 15.83 10.19
N GLY A 75 33.29 16.81 11.03
CA GLY A 75 32.49 17.26 12.19
C GLY A 75 31.17 17.95 11.83
N GLY A 76 30.24 17.20 11.26
CA GLY A 76 28.81 17.53 11.21
C GLY A 76 28.15 17.39 12.59
N ALA A 77 26.86 17.72 12.66
CA ALA A 77 26.06 17.47 13.85
C ALA A 77 25.92 15.95 14.12
N PRO A 78 25.61 15.51 15.35
CA PRO A 78 25.42 14.09 15.69
C PRO A 78 24.40 13.36 14.80
N ASP A 79 23.44 14.09 14.24
CA ASP A 79 22.33 13.57 13.43
C ASP A 79 22.55 13.74 11.90
N ALA A 80 23.77 14.07 11.47
CA ALA A 80 24.07 14.32 10.06
C ALA A 80 24.34 13.01 9.26
N PRO A 81 23.80 12.87 8.03
CA PRO A 81 24.02 11.67 7.22
C PRO A 81 25.50 11.52 6.81
N VAL A 82 26.05 10.31 6.98
CA VAL A 82 27.44 9.98 6.62
C VAL A 82 27.56 9.77 5.11
N ALA A 83 27.86 10.86 4.39
CA ALA A 83 28.03 10.82 2.94
C ALA A 83 29.15 9.83 2.52
N GLY A 84 28.79 8.81 1.73
CA GLY A 84 29.72 7.84 1.17
C GLY A 84 29.91 6.56 1.99
N LEU A 85 29.16 6.36 3.09
CA LEU A 85 29.11 5.08 3.79
C LEU A 85 28.67 3.95 2.85
N ASP A 86 27.65 4.19 2.04
CA ASP A 86 27.13 3.34 0.98
C ASP A 86 28.17 3.04 -0.13
N GLN A 87 29.02 4.01 -0.51
CA GLN A 87 30.14 3.75 -1.43
C GLN A 87 31.25 2.91 -0.78
N TRP A 88 31.50 3.09 0.52
CA TRP A 88 32.46 2.29 1.28
C TRP A 88 31.96 0.85 1.50
N LEU A 89 30.66 0.68 1.80
CA LEU A 89 30.00 -0.63 1.86
C LEU A 89 30.05 -1.32 0.51
N ALA A 90 29.62 -0.66 -0.58
CA ALA A 90 29.64 -1.23 -1.93
C ALA A 90 31.06 -1.55 -2.45
N ALA A 91 32.10 -0.85 -1.99
CA ALA A 91 33.49 -1.11 -2.37
C ALA A 91 34.15 -2.24 -1.56
N ASN A 92 33.66 -2.54 -0.35
CA ASN A 92 34.24 -3.54 0.55
C ASN A 92 33.35 -4.78 0.79
N SER A 93 32.13 -4.82 0.23
CA SER A 93 31.15 -5.91 0.38
C SER A 93 31.50 -7.23 -0.33
N GLY A 94 32.80 -7.50 -0.54
CA GLY A 94 33.27 -8.80 -1.02
C GLY A 94 32.99 -9.95 -0.05
N GLU A 95 32.94 -9.68 1.26
CA GLU A 95 32.63 -10.69 2.31
C GLU A 95 31.73 -10.17 3.45
N VAL A 96 31.19 -8.94 3.38
CA VAL A 96 30.17 -8.44 4.31
C VAL A 96 29.09 -7.68 3.53
N GLY A 97 27.93 -8.31 3.33
CA GLY A 97 26.73 -7.63 2.84
C GLY A 97 26.09 -6.76 3.93
N PRO A 98 24.88 -6.20 3.72
CA PRO A 98 24.00 -5.91 4.86
C PRO A 98 23.93 -7.17 5.72
N ALA A 99 23.90 -7.01 7.05
CA ALA A 99 23.90 -8.12 8.01
C ALA A 99 22.88 -9.16 7.52
N ALA A 100 23.36 -10.40 7.28
CA ALA A 100 22.61 -11.37 6.50
C ALA A 100 21.25 -11.60 7.14
N VAL A 101 20.20 -11.10 6.48
CA VAL A 101 18.84 -11.20 6.99
C VAL A 101 18.53 -12.69 7.14
N ASP A 102 18.28 -13.13 8.37
CA ASP A 102 17.86 -14.49 8.66
C ASP A 102 16.58 -14.81 7.83
N ALA A 103 16.31 -16.09 7.61
CA ALA A 103 15.22 -16.51 6.73
C ALA A 103 13.85 -15.90 7.11
N PRO A 104 12.97 -15.61 6.13
CA PRO A 104 11.66 -14.98 6.35
C PRO A 104 10.87 -15.57 7.52
N VAL A 105 10.22 -14.71 8.32
CA VAL A 105 9.53 -15.11 9.55
C VAL A 105 8.18 -15.73 9.20
N LEU A 106 8.20 -16.99 8.76
CA LEU A 106 7.02 -17.67 8.20
C LEU A 106 6.68 -18.96 8.94
N GLY A 107 5.41 -19.37 8.81
CA GLY A 107 4.89 -20.65 9.27
C GLY A 107 4.59 -20.70 10.76
N SER A 108 4.22 -21.89 11.23
CA SER A 108 3.89 -22.10 12.64
C SER A 108 5.15 -22.04 13.51
N LYS A 109 5.09 -21.26 14.59
CA LYS A 109 6.15 -21.11 15.59
C LYS A 109 5.75 -21.82 16.87
N LYS A 110 6.58 -22.74 17.36
CA LYS A 110 6.31 -23.51 18.58
C LYS A 110 6.97 -22.90 19.80
N ALA A 111 6.16 -22.46 20.75
CA ALA A 111 6.60 -21.90 22.03
C ALA A 111 6.51 -22.92 23.18
N MET A 112 7.62 -23.21 23.84
CA MET A 112 7.63 -23.95 25.10
C MET A 112 7.45 -22.96 26.26
N VAL A 113 6.31 -23.01 26.94
CA VAL A 113 5.96 -22.07 28.01
C VAL A 113 6.09 -22.74 29.37
N LEU A 114 7.17 -22.41 30.06
CA LEU A 114 7.55 -22.96 31.36
C LEU A 114 7.01 -22.06 32.48
N ARG A 115 6.07 -22.59 33.27
CA ARG A 115 5.45 -21.87 34.40
C ARG A 115 6.19 -22.20 35.69
N VAL A 116 6.84 -21.20 36.28
CA VAL A 116 7.77 -21.39 37.40
C VAL A 116 7.46 -20.51 38.61
N TYR A 117 7.81 -20.97 39.80
CA TYR A 117 7.86 -20.14 41.02
C TYR A 117 9.20 -20.31 41.76
N PHE A 118 9.60 -19.30 42.52
CA PHE A 118 10.89 -19.29 43.21
C PHE A 118 10.92 -20.19 44.46
N LYS A 119 12.11 -20.54 44.93
CA LYS A 119 12.29 -21.41 46.10
C LYS A 119 11.70 -20.83 47.40
N ASP A 120 11.78 -19.52 47.54
CA ASP A 120 11.28 -18.73 48.66
C ASP A 120 9.79 -18.36 48.52
N TYR A 121 9.14 -18.78 47.44
CA TYR A 121 7.75 -18.47 47.12
C TYR A 121 6.86 -19.68 47.43
N ALA A 122 5.60 -19.41 47.78
CA ALA A 122 4.59 -20.45 47.86
C ALA A 122 4.28 -21.00 46.46
N ASN A 123 3.77 -22.23 46.38
CA ASN A 123 3.28 -22.83 45.15
C ASN A 123 1.93 -22.20 44.75
N THR A 124 2.00 -20.96 44.27
CA THR A 124 0.87 -20.09 43.93
C THR A 124 1.19 -19.29 42.69
N SER A 125 0.21 -19.14 41.81
CA SER A 125 0.30 -18.37 40.57
C SER A 125 -1.02 -17.63 40.37
N ARG A 126 -0.96 -16.50 39.69
CA ARG A 126 -2.11 -15.68 39.30
C ARG A 126 -3.04 -16.40 38.33
N PHE A 127 -2.49 -17.30 37.51
CA PHE A 127 -3.20 -17.97 36.43
C PHE A 127 -3.08 -19.50 36.55
N SER A 128 -4.15 -20.23 36.22
CA SER A 128 -4.05 -21.66 35.93
C SER A 128 -3.30 -21.91 34.62
N GLN A 129 -2.80 -23.13 34.41
CA GLN A 129 -2.20 -23.55 33.13
C GLN A 129 -3.14 -23.27 31.95
N ALA A 130 -4.44 -23.55 32.09
CA ALA A 130 -5.45 -23.27 31.06
C ALA A 130 -5.65 -21.78 30.79
N GLN A 131 -5.52 -20.91 31.81
CA GLN A 131 -5.56 -19.46 31.61
C GLN A 131 -4.31 -18.96 30.87
N VAL A 132 -3.11 -19.47 31.21
CA VAL A 132 -1.89 -19.14 30.46
C VAL A 132 -1.98 -19.64 29.01
N GLN A 133 -2.53 -20.84 28.78
CA GLN A 133 -2.81 -21.34 27.43
C GLN A 133 -3.71 -20.38 26.65
N ASN A 134 -4.77 -19.86 27.26
CA ASN A 134 -5.67 -18.88 26.64
C ASN A 134 -4.99 -17.53 26.37
N LEU A 135 -4.09 -17.05 27.25
CA LEU A 135 -3.29 -15.84 26.99
C LEU A 135 -2.41 -16.01 25.75
N ILE A 136 -1.76 -17.17 25.60
CA ILE A 136 -0.98 -17.47 24.40
C ILE A 136 -1.86 -17.58 23.16
N THR A 137 -3.10 -18.09 23.27
CA THR A 137 -4.07 -18.08 22.14
C THR A 137 -4.49 -16.66 21.74
N SER A 138 -4.68 -15.74 22.69
CA SER A 138 -4.95 -14.31 22.38
C SER A 138 -3.74 -13.62 21.73
N MET A 139 -2.53 -13.98 22.15
CA MET A 139 -1.29 -13.50 21.55
C MET A 139 -1.04 -14.10 20.15
N ASP A 140 -1.42 -15.36 19.91
CA ASP A 140 -1.44 -16.00 18.58
C ASP A 140 -2.39 -15.27 17.61
N ASP A 141 -3.60 -14.94 18.06
CA ASP A 141 -4.57 -14.13 17.29
C ASP A 141 -4.00 -12.73 16.93
N LEU A 142 -3.29 -12.08 17.85
CA LEU A 142 -2.57 -10.82 17.58
C LEU A 142 -1.46 -11.01 16.53
N TRP A 143 -0.63 -12.05 16.66
CA TRP A 143 0.45 -12.34 15.72
C TRP A 143 -0.08 -12.73 14.33
N GLN A 144 -1.17 -13.50 14.25
CA GLN A 144 -1.84 -13.80 12.99
C GLN A 144 -2.38 -12.53 12.32
N LYS A 145 -2.97 -11.59 13.07
CA LYS A 145 -3.44 -10.31 12.53
C LYS A 145 -2.30 -9.45 12.01
N THR A 146 -1.29 -9.17 12.84
CA THR A 146 -0.22 -8.24 12.45
C THR A 146 0.71 -8.79 11.37
N SER A 147 0.88 -10.12 11.30
CA SER A 147 1.63 -10.79 10.24
C SER A 147 0.82 -11.13 9.00
N TYR A 148 -0.48 -10.81 8.94
CA TYR A 148 -1.37 -11.20 7.83
C TYR A 148 -1.42 -12.72 7.59
N GLY A 149 -1.50 -13.49 8.67
CA GLY A 149 -1.55 -14.95 8.67
C GLY A 149 -0.24 -15.63 8.25
N LYS A 150 0.88 -14.89 8.16
CA LYS A 150 2.19 -15.46 7.77
C LYS A 150 2.82 -16.31 8.86
N ILE A 151 2.50 -16.03 10.14
CA ILE A 151 2.81 -16.89 11.28
C ILE A 151 1.57 -17.22 12.11
N ASN A 152 1.67 -18.31 12.87
CA ASN A 152 0.79 -18.63 13.99
C ASN A 152 1.63 -19.24 15.13
N VAL A 153 1.29 -18.97 16.38
CA VAL A 153 2.01 -19.46 17.57
C VAL A 153 1.28 -20.65 18.17
N VAL A 154 1.92 -21.82 18.14
CA VAL A 154 1.45 -23.03 18.85
C VAL A 154 2.26 -23.16 20.14
N SER A 155 1.63 -23.49 21.26
CA SER A 155 2.34 -23.59 22.54
C SER A 155 2.16 -24.92 23.27
N VAL A 156 3.18 -25.23 24.09
CA VAL A 156 3.15 -26.29 25.09
C VAL A 156 3.34 -25.59 26.44
N VAL A 157 2.28 -25.50 27.25
CA VAL A 157 2.32 -24.85 28.57
C VAL A 157 2.51 -25.90 29.66
N SER A 158 3.51 -25.72 30.53
CA SER A 158 3.77 -26.65 31.63
C SER A 158 2.80 -26.48 32.81
N ASP A 159 2.74 -27.51 33.67
CA ASP A 159 2.33 -27.33 35.07
C ASP A 159 3.22 -26.30 35.78
N LEU A 160 2.76 -25.79 36.93
CA LEU A 160 3.55 -24.88 37.77
C LEU A 160 4.57 -25.68 38.59
N TYR A 161 5.87 -25.33 38.51
CA TYR A 161 6.94 -26.03 39.24
C TYR A 161 7.97 -25.07 39.85
N GLN A 162 8.74 -25.57 40.82
CA GLN A 162 9.65 -24.75 41.61
C GLN A 162 11.06 -24.67 41.00
N LEU A 163 11.65 -23.47 41.00
CA LEU A 163 13.06 -23.25 40.70
C LEU A 163 13.96 -23.57 41.92
N PRO A 164 15.19 -24.05 41.71
CA PRO A 164 16.08 -24.51 42.80
C PRO A 164 16.66 -23.39 43.70
N LYS A 165 16.34 -22.12 43.44
CA LYS A 165 16.93 -20.94 44.07
C LYS A 165 15.89 -19.87 44.38
N ASN A 166 16.26 -18.95 45.27
CA ASN A 166 15.42 -17.83 45.67
C ASN A 166 15.31 -16.80 44.54
N ARG A 167 14.28 -15.94 44.57
CA ARG A 167 14.06 -14.90 43.55
C ARG A 167 15.28 -14.02 43.27
N SER A 168 16.01 -13.62 44.31
CA SER A 168 17.19 -12.74 44.19
C SER A 168 18.34 -13.31 43.35
N GLU A 169 18.33 -14.63 43.10
CA GLU A 169 19.32 -15.32 42.26
C GLU A 169 18.96 -15.28 40.77
N TYR A 170 17.77 -14.75 40.42
CA TYR A 170 17.24 -14.64 39.06
C TYR A 170 16.80 -13.22 38.69
N ILE A 171 16.39 -12.42 39.67
CA ILE A 171 15.89 -11.05 39.48
C ILE A 171 16.63 -10.09 40.43
N ASP A 172 16.84 -8.87 39.99
CA ASP A 172 17.33 -7.72 40.76
C ASP A 172 16.20 -6.71 40.98
N ASP A 173 15.91 -6.40 42.25
CA ASP A 173 14.93 -5.37 42.64
C ASP A 173 15.46 -3.96 42.34
N SER A 174 14.76 -3.20 41.49
CA SER A 174 15.01 -1.79 41.12
C SER A 174 16.46 -1.39 40.75
N PRO A 175 16.73 -1.03 39.48
CA PRO A 175 17.86 -1.50 38.71
C PRO A 175 19.26 -1.20 39.30
N PRO A 176 20.15 -2.21 39.33
CA PRO A 176 21.61 -2.04 39.27
C PRO A 176 22.16 -2.11 37.82
N CYS A 177 21.29 -2.29 36.83
CA CYS A 177 21.67 -2.76 35.49
C CYS A 177 21.97 -1.66 34.47
N GLU A 178 21.51 -0.43 34.74
CA GLU A 178 21.87 0.77 34.00
C GLU A 178 22.65 1.76 34.90
N PRO A 179 23.66 2.46 34.36
CA PRO A 179 24.46 3.41 35.13
C PRO A 179 23.79 4.78 35.35
N ASP A 180 22.61 5.06 34.78
CA ASP A 180 21.92 6.35 34.95
C ASP A 180 20.93 6.33 36.14
N PRO A 181 21.23 7.03 37.25
CA PRO A 181 20.32 7.12 38.40
C PRO A 181 19.08 8.00 38.16
N ALA A 182 18.98 8.73 37.04
CA ALA A 182 17.81 9.55 36.72
C ALA A 182 16.60 8.73 36.23
N ILE A 183 16.81 7.48 35.80
CA ILE A 183 15.80 6.62 35.17
C ILE A 183 15.26 5.57 36.17
N ARG A 184 14.56 6.03 37.22
CA ARG A 184 13.76 5.17 38.12
C ARG A 184 12.33 5.73 38.18
N PRO A 185 11.28 4.96 37.84
CA PRO A 185 11.11 3.55 38.21
C PRO A 185 10.63 2.64 37.06
N LEU A 186 11.51 1.80 36.49
CA LEU A 186 11.19 0.96 35.32
C LEU A 186 10.93 -0.54 35.61
N GLY A 187 10.87 -0.94 36.88
CA GLY A 187 10.68 -2.33 37.30
C GLY A 187 11.96 -3.08 37.65
N ASP A 188 11.79 -4.37 37.88
CA ASP A 188 12.84 -5.34 38.20
C ASP A 188 13.30 -6.06 36.92
N LEU A 189 14.55 -6.51 36.90
CA LEU A 189 15.21 -7.12 35.73
C LEU A 189 16.10 -8.30 36.12
N SER A 190 16.44 -9.15 35.16
CA SER A 190 17.39 -10.26 35.28
C SER A 190 18.70 -9.89 34.61
N CYS A 191 19.68 -9.47 35.41
CA CYS A 191 20.89 -8.81 34.89
C CYS A 191 22.15 -9.68 34.98
N GLY A 192 23.12 -9.41 34.09
CA GLY A 192 24.30 -10.26 33.96
C GLY A 192 23.95 -11.66 33.45
N ASP A 193 24.42 -12.70 34.14
CA ASP A 193 24.13 -14.10 33.80
C ASP A 193 22.71 -14.56 34.19
N LYS A 194 21.97 -13.76 34.98
CA LYS A 194 20.66 -14.15 35.53
C LYS A 194 19.59 -14.46 34.48
N PHE A 195 19.58 -13.75 33.35
CA PHE A 195 18.67 -14.02 32.23
C PHE A 195 18.82 -15.44 31.69
N LEU A 196 20.05 -15.84 31.34
CA LEU A 196 20.34 -17.21 30.91
C LEU A 196 20.19 -18.21 32.06
N LYS A 197 20.46 -17.81 33.29
CA LYS A 197 20.34 -18.66 34.47
C LYS A 197 18.90 -19.09 34.72
N VAL A 198 17.92 -18.17 34.68
CA VAL A 198 16.51 -18.53 34.91
C VAL A 198 15.97 -19.43 33.78
N LEU A 199 16.37 -19.19 32.54
CA LEU A 199 16.05 -20.05 31.39
C LEU A 199 16.61 -21.46 31.56
N ASN A 200 17.91 -21.60 31.87
CA ASN A 200 18.55 -22.90 32.04
C ASN A 200 18.04 -23.66 33.27
N ASP A 201 17.90 -23.01 34.43
CA ASP A 201 17.38 -23.64 35.65
C ASP A 201 15.89 -24.03 35.46
N ALA A 202 15.10 -23.27 34.69
CA ALA A 202 13.75 -23.68 34.32
C ALA A 202 13.75 -24.92 33.42
N ILE A 203 14.58 -24.96 32.37
CA ILE A 203 14.65 -26.11 31.44
C ILE A 203 15.13 -27.38 32.16
N ASP A 204 16.21 -27.30 32.95
CA ASP A 204 16.79 -28.48 33.62
C ASP A 204 15.87 -29.07 34.70
N ASN A 205 14.92 -28.29 35.23
CA ASN A 205 13.91 -28.74 36.20
C ASN A 205 12.52 -28.94 35.59
N ALA A 206 12.37 -28.85 34.26
CA ALA A 206 11.08 -28.92 33.60
C ALA A 206 10.38 -30.29 33.78
N PRO A 207 9.04 -30.33 33.94
CA PRO A 207 8.27 -31.56 34.07
C PRO A 207 8.52 -32.58 32.94
N ALA A 208 8.53 -33.86 33.30
CA ALA A 208 8.63 -34.95 32.32
C ALA A 208 7.38 -35.03 31.44
N GLY A 209 7.55 -35.39 30.16
CA GLY A 209 6.46 -35.57 29.21
C GLY A 209 6.14 -34.35 28.33
N LEU A 210 6.80 -33.21 28.54
CA LEU A 210 6.73 -32.07 27.63
C LEU A 210 7.39 -32.40 26.27
N ASP A 211 6.78 -31.96 25.17
CA ASP A 211 7.29 -32.18 23.82
C ASP A 211 8.23 -31.03 23.38
N TRP A 212 9.53 -31.30 23.42
CA TRP A 212 10.60 -30.38 23.01
C TRP A 212 11.00 -30.48 21.53
N THR A 213 10.27 -31.25 20.71
CA THR A 213 10.55 -31.31 19.27
C THR A 213 10.19 -29.98 18.61
N ASN A 214 11.06 -29.50 17.71
CA ASN A 214 10.85 -28.30 16.89
C ASN A 214 10.33 -27.08 17.68
N VAL A 215 10.89 -26.80 18.86
CA VAL A 215 10.64 -25.55 19.60
C VAL A 215 11.41 -24.42 18.93
N ASP A 216 10.72 -23.33 18.61
CA ASP A 216 11.28 -22.09 18.05
C ASP A 216 11.58 -21.06 19.16
N THR A 217 10.79 -21.07 20.26
CA THR A 217 10.92 -20.14 21.39
C THR A 217 10.75 -20.86 22.72
N VAL A 218 11.62 -20.60 23.69
CA VAL A 218 11.43 -20.97 25.10
C VAL A 218 11.02 -19.72 25.89
N PHE A 219 9.86 -19.78 26.54
CA PHE A 219 9.30 -18.72 27.36
C PHE A 219 9.18 -19.18 28.81
N VAL A 220 9.80 -18.47 29.75
CA VAL A 220 9.64 -18.69 31.19
C VAL A 220 8.71 -17.64 31.78
N LEU A 221 7.54 -18.08 32.25
CA LEU A 221 6.57 -17.26 32.96
C LEU A 221 6.71 -17.47 34.47
N MET A 222 7.12 -16.43 35.17
CA MET A 222 7.44 -16.42 36.59
C MET A 222 6.20 -15.99 37.41
N ALA A 223 5.75 -16.89 38.28
CA ALA A 223 4.59 -16.71 39.14
C ALA A 223 4.93 -15.80 40.34
N GLU A 224 4.96 -14.49 40.12
CA GLU A 224 4.98 -13.50 41.19
C GLU A 224 3.55 -13.15 41.60
N THR A 225 3.27 -13.23 42.90
CA THR A 225 1.96 -12.90 43.48
C THR A 225 2.01 -11.69 44.41
N SER A 226 3.13 -10.94 44.46
CA SER A 226 3.25 -9.73 45.25
C SER A 226 2.97 -8.49 44.40
N ASN A 227 2.01 -7.65 44.83
CA ASN A 227 1.71 -6.37 44.17
C ASN A 227 2.81 -5.30 44.35
N THR A 228 3.93 -5.65 44.99
CA THR A 228 5.12 -4.78 45.13
C THR A 228 6.25 -5.16 44.19
N GLN A 229 6.04 -6.15 43.32
CA GLN A 229 7.04 -6.69 42.39
C GLN A 229 6.49 -6.62 40.98
N PHE A 230 7.39 -6.33 40.05
CA PHE A 230 7.07 -6.13 38.65
C PHE A 230 8.34 -6.38 37.83
N HIS A 231 8.39 -7.51 37.12
CA HIS A 231 9.47 -7.76 36.16
C HIS A 231 9.03 -7.24 34.80
N ARG A 232 9.85 -6.39 34.16
CA ARG A 232 9.46 -5.67 32.94
C ARG A 232 9.16 -6.60 31.74
N GLY A 233 9.71 -7.82 31.76
CA GLY A 233 9.91 -8.63 30.55
C GLY A 233 11.30 -8.41 29.98
N GLN A 234 11.91 -9.48 29.48
CA GLN A 234 13.14 -9.46 28.68
C GLN A 234 13.08 -10.60 27.66
N ALA A 235 13.52 -10.33 26.43
CA ALA A 235 13.63 -11.33 25.39
C ALA A 235 14.81 -11.06 24.44
N ASP A 236 15.32 -12.13 23.84
CA ASP A 236 16.44 -12.14 22.89
C ASP A 236 16.42 -13.47 22.10
N LYS A 237 17.28 -13.65 21.10
CA LYS A 237 17.64 -14.97 20.57
C LYS A 237 18.82 -15.54 21.35
N CYS A 238 18.69 -16.75 21.89
CA CYS A 238 19.76 -17.35 22.69
C CYS A 238 19.88 -18.87 22.53
N THR A 239 20.95 -19.44 23.09
CA THR A 239 21.35 -20.83 22.89
C THR A 239 20.92 -21.69 24.09
N LEU A 240 19.83 -22.47 23.93
CA LEU A 240 19.17 -23.21 25.02
C LEU A 240 19.03 -24.71 24.73
N LYS A 241 18.98 -25.52 25.79
CA LYS A 241 18.72 -26.97 25.71
C LYS A 241 17.26 -27.23 25.33
N MET A 242 17.03 -28.16 24.41
CA MET A 242 15.70 -28.64 24.06
C MET A 242 15.24 -29.71 25.06
N GLY A 243 15.00 -29.27 26.30
CA GLY A 243 14.60 -30.09 27.45
C GLY A 243 15.76 -30.52 28.36
N PRO A 244 15.46 -31.13 29.54
CA PRO A 244 16.47 -31.59 30.49
C PRO A 244 17.51 -32.51 29.84
N GLY A 245 18.77 -32.08 29.80
CA GLY A 245 19.86 -32.82 29.13
C GLY A 245 19.71 -32.98 27.61
N GLY A 246 18.78 -32.26 26.98
CA GLY A 246 18.55 -32.27 25.54
C GLY A 246 19.64 -31.53 24.74
N ALA A 247 19.60 -31.71 23.42
CA ALA A 247 20.49 -30.99 22.51
C ALA A 247 20.24 -29.48 22.56
N THR A 248 21.32 -28.69 22.48
CA THR A 248 21.23 -27.23 22.49
C THR A 248 20.90 -26.69 21.10
N LYS A 249 20.06 -25.65 21.02
CA LYS A 249 19.70 -24.95 19.79
C LYS A 249 19.69 -23.44 20.01
N TYR A 250 19.91 -22.69 18.93
CA TYR A 250 19.62 -21.26 18.87
C TYR A 250 18.12 -21.07 18.63
N VAL A 251 17.45 -20.38 19.55
CA VAL A 251 15.99 -20.22 19.62
C VAL A 251 15.65 -18.85 20.19
N GLY A 252 14.39 -18.41 20.04
CA GLY A 252 13.86 -17.29 20.81
C GLY A 252 13.86 -17.61 22.31
N CYS A 253 14.17 -16.62 23.13
CA CYS A 253 14.31 -16.74 24.58
C CYS A 253 13.54 -15.60 25.24
N VAL A 254 12.52 -15.92 26.02
CA VAL A 254 11.66 -14.93 26.70
C VAL A 254 11.59 -15.24 28.19
N ILE A 255 11.69 -14.21 29.03
CA ILE A 255 11.38 -14.30 30.46
C ILE A 255 10.43 -13.16 30.86
N MET A 256 9.49 -13.46 31.75
CA MET A 256 8.48 -12.48 32.17
C MET A 256 7.86 -12.89 33.50
N SER A 257 7.31 -11.93 34.24
CA SER A 257 6.47 -12.18 35.42
C SER A 257 4.98 -12.11 35.08
N GLU A 258 4.14 -12.78 35.88
CA GLU A 258 2.67 -12.66 35.85
C GLU A 258 2.16 -11.28 36.34
N ASN A 259 3.06 -10.41 36.81
CA ASN A 259 2.87 -8.99 37.13
C ASN A 259 1.50 -8.67 37.72
N PRO A 260 1.24 -8.98 39.01
CA PRO A 260 -0.10 -8.99 39.58
C PRO A 260 -0.78 -7.61 39.68
N THR A 261 -0.05 -6.53 39.41
CA THR A 261 -0.56 -5.16 39.28
C THR A 261 -1.17 -4.84 37.91
N GLU A 262 -0.77 -5.55 36.84
CA GLU A 262 -1.22 -5.30 35.47
C GLU A 262 -2.61 -5.89 35.21
N THR A 263 -3.39 -5.30 34.31
CA THR A 263 -4.57 -5.97 33.75
C THR A 263 -4.18 -7.16 32.87
N THR A 264 -5.13 -8.04 32.60
CA THR A 264 -4.91 -9.18 31.70
C THR A 264 -4.53 -8.71 30.28
N THR A 265 -5.04 -7.55 29.85
CA THR A 265 -4.79 -6.96 28.54
C THR A 265 -3.36 -6.42 28.43
N GLU A 266 -2.92 -5.63 29.41
CA GLU A 266 -1.53 -5.16 29.53
C GLU A 266 -0.55 -6.34 29.47
N LEU A 267 -0.81 -7.37 30.28
CA LEU A 267 0.07 -8.55 30.35
C LEU A 267 0.19 -9.26 28.99
N TYR A 268 -0.91 -9.55 28.28
CA TYR A 268 -0.79 -10.24 26.99
C TYR A 268 -0.22 -9.34 25.88
N GLY A 269 -0.43 -8.02 25.94
CA GLY A 269 0.22 -7.07 25.04
C GLY A 269 1.73 -7.05 25.22
N ARG A 270 2.19 -7.04 26.48
CA ARG A 270 3.60 -7.17 26.86
C ARG A 270 4.17 -8.54 26.47
N MET A 271 3.43 -9.64 26.66
CA MET A 271 3.81 -10.97 26.12
C MET A 271 3.97 -10.93 24.60
N GLY A 272 3.07 -10.24 23.89
CA GLY A 272 3.15 -9.99 22.46
C GLY A 272 4.47 -9.33 22.08
N HIS A 273 4.79 -8.18 22.70
CA HIS A 273 6.06 -7.47 22.51
C HIS A 273 7.29 -8.37 22.71
N GLU A 274 7.37 -9.09 23.84
CA GLU A 274 8.52 -9.97 24.12
C GLU A 274 8.66 -11.14 23.12
N PHE A 275 7.55 -11.67 22.62
CA PHE A 275 7.56 -12.66 21.54
C PHE A 275 8.07 -12.08 20.21
N GLY A 276 7.97 -10.76 20.02
CA GLY A 276 8.49 -10.09 18.84
C GLY A 276 10.01 -10.18 18.77
N HIS A 277 10.71 -9.87 19.87
CA HIS A 277 12.17 -10.03 19.97
C HIS A 277 12.60 -11.48 19.73
N ALA A 278 11.84 -12.45 20.23
CA ALA A 278 12.07 -13.87 20.00
C ALA A 278 11.93 -14.30 18.53
N PHE A 279 11.19 -13.54 17.72
CA PHE A 279 10.97 -13.78 16.29
C PHE A 279 11.67 -12.78 15.36
N GLN A 280 12.35 -11.77 15.89
CA GLN A 280 13.02 -10.72 15.12
C GLN A 280 14.24 -11.25 14.37
N GLN A 281 14.43 -10.82 13.12
CA GLN A 281 15.54 -11.26 12.27
C GLN A 281 16.61 -10.18 12.03
N ALA A 282 16.22 -8.90 11.97
CA ALA A 282 17.12 -7.77 11.79
C ALA A 282 16.54 -6.46 12.37
N GLY A 283 17.27 -5.36 12.19
CA GLY A 283 16.87 -4.03 12.68
C GLY A 283 17.03 -3.82 14.19
N PRO A 284 16.68 -2.63 14.71
CA PRO A 284 16.65 -2.33 16.14
C PRO A 284 15.49 -3.04 16.84
N ALA A 285 15.67 -3.45 18.10
CA ALA A 285 14.60 -4.05 18.92
C ALA A 285 13.46 -3.07 19.24
N HIS A 286 13.79 -1.79 19.40
CA HIS A 286 12.84 -0.69 19.67
C HIS A 286 13.15 0.44 18.68
N PRO A 287 12.52 0.46 17.49
CA PRO A 287 12.91 1.38 16.42
C PRO A 287 12.96 2.85 16.82
N SER A 288 12.02 3.30 17.66
CA SER A 288 11.98 4.66 18.19
C SER A 288 12.43 4.80 19.65
N ASN A 289 12.97 3.73 20.26
CA ASN A 289 13.29 3.66 21.69
C ASN A 289 12.04 3.95 22.56
N TYR A 290 10.96 3.19 22.33
CA TYR A 290 9.66 3.28 23.00
C TYR A 290 8.88 4.60 22.78
N ASN A 291 9.29 5.42 21.80
CA ASN A 291 8.66 6.70 21.46
C ASN A 291 7.66 6.61 20.30
N ASN A 292 7.02 5.45 20.12
CA ASN A 292 6.01 5.20 19.09
C ASN A 292 4.87 4.36 19.66
N GLU A 293 3.84 5.07 20.13
CA GLU A 293 2.60 4.54 20.69
C GLU A 293 1.70 3.81 19.66
N PHE A 294 2.14 3.73 18.40
CA PHE A 294 1.44 3.02 17.32
C PHE A 294 2.06 1.65 16.99
N GLU A 295 3.27 1.32 17.46
CA GLU A 295 3.96 0.06 17.09
C GLU A 295 4.24 -0.88 18.26
N LEU A 296 3.93 -2.17 18.07
CA LEU A 296 4.01 -3.22 19.10
C LEU A 296 5.43 -3.40 19.64
N MET A 297 6.46 -3.21 18.82
CA MET A 297 7.86 -3.32 19.23
C MET A 297 8.42 -2.04 19.88
N ASP A 298 7.66 -0.95 19.85
CA ASP A 298 7.87 0.21 20.71
C ASP A 298 6.86 0.18 21.87
N SER A 299 5.78 0.97 21.87
CA SER A 299 4.90 1.15 23.05
C SER A 299 3.39 0.90 22.81
N ASN A 300 3.02 0.21 21.74
CA ASN A 300 1.62 -0.15 21.46
C ASN A 300 1.24 -1.54 22.03
N TYR A 301 0.86 -1.60 23.32
CA TYR A 301 0.57 -2.87 24.00
C TYR A 301 -0.91 -3.07 24.36
N PRO A 302 -1.55 -4.15 23.88
CA PRO A 302 -1.30 -4.85 22.62
C PRO A 302 -1.57 -3.95 21.40
N GLY A 303 -1.04 -4.34 20.24
CA GLY A 303 -1.18 -3.58 19.00
C GLY A 303 -0.48 -4.25 17.82
N GLN A 304 -0.45 -3.60 16.66
CA GLN A 304 0.27 -4.08 15.48
C GLN A 304 1.75 -3.66 15.46
N THR A 305 2.59 -4.49 14.82
CA THR A 305 3.94 -4.14 14.37
C THR A 305 3.90 -3.21 13.16
N GLY A 306 4.91 -2.36 13.00
CA GLY A 306 4.94 -1.27 12.03
C GLY A 306 5.31 -1.67 10.61
N VAL A 307 5.02 -0.79 9.65
CA VAL A 307 5.46 -0.99 8.24
C VAL A 307 6.98 -1.07 8.15
N PHE A 308 7.70 -0.18 8.85
CA PHE A 308 9.16 -0.21 8.92
C PHE A 308 9.67 -1.60 9.28
N GLU A 309 9.04 -2.24 10.26
CA GLU A 309 9.43 -3.55 10.80
C GLU A 309 9.16 -4.71 9.83
N LYS A 310 8.13 -4.57 8.97
CA LYS A 310 7.70 -5.58 8.00
C LYS A 310 8.44 -5.52 6.66
N LEU A 311 9.40 -4.60 6.49
CA LEU A 311 10.27 -4.54 5.31
C LEU A 311 11.20 -5.77 5.24
N ASP A 312 11.55 -6.19 4.03
CA ASP A 312 12.39 -7.38 3.76
C ASP A 312 13.82 -7.35 4.34
N SER A 313 14.25 -6.24 4.94
CA SER A 313 15.56 -6.09 5.59
C SER A 313 15.48 -5.75 7.09
N MET A 314 14.27 -5.76 7.67
CA MET A 314 14.00 -5.32 9.05
C MET A 314 13.55 -6.50 9.93
N ALA A 315 12.74 -6.25 10.96
CA ALA A 315 12.46 -7.24 12.01
C ALA A 315 11.72 -8.49 11.50
N PHE A 316 10.74 -8.31 10.61
CA PHE A 316 9.79 -9.35 10.19
C PHE A 316 9.71 -9.48 8.65
N PRO A 317 10.82 -9.89 7.99
CA PRO A 317 10.89 -10.02 6.54
C PRO A 317 9.87 -11.01 5.98
N GLY A 318 9.26 -10.65 4.83
CA GLY A 318 8.24 -11.45 4.15
C GLY A 318 6.80 -11.25 4.65
N TRP A 319 6.54 -10.31 5.57
CA TRP A 319 5.17 -10.00 6.01
C TRP A 319 4.46 -9.02 5.09
N LEU A 320 5.09 -7.88 4.78
CA LEU A 320 4.58 -6.92 3.81
C LEU A 320 5.24 -7.16 2.44
N PRO A 321 4.51 -7.62 1.40
CA PRO A 321 5.08 -7.83 0.07
C PRO A 321 5.67 -6.53 -0.53
N PRO A 322 6.77 -6.58 -1.29
CA PRO A 322 7.33 -5.41 -1.98
C PRO A 322 6.32 -4.66 -2.88
N SER A 323 5.32 -5.35 -3.43
CA SER A 323 4.23 -4.73 -4.19
C SER A 323 3.22 -3.94 -3.36
N LYS A 324 3.47 -3.74 -2.05
CA LYS A 324 2.57 -3.07 -1.10
C LYS A 324 3.13 -1.78 -0.53
N TYR A 325 4.37 -1.45 -0.83
CA TYR A 325 4.92 -0.12 -0.63
C TYR A 325 5.51 0.39 -1.94
N ALA A 326 5.37 1.69 -2.21
CA ALA A 326 6.15 2.36 -3.24
C ALA A 326 7.45 2.90 -2.64
N GLU A 327 8.47 3.08 -3.47
CA GLU A 327 9.58 3.96 -3.16
C GLU A 327 9.47 5.22 -4.04
N VAL A 328 9.68 6.39 -3.44
CA VAL A 328 9.61 7.70 -4.11
C VAL A 328 10.95 8.39 -3.89
N THR A 329 11.71 8.61 -4.97
CA THR A 329 13.09 9.09 -4.86
C THR A 329 13.23 10.57 -5.20
N ASN A 330 14.33 11.15 -4.71
CA ASN A 330 14.74 12.52 -5.04
C ASN A 330 15.15 12.71 -6.53
N ALA A 331 15.28 11.61 -7.29
CA ALA A 331 15.55 11.61 -8.73
C ALA A 331 14.26 11.75 -9.55
N GLU A 332 13.15 11.16 -9.08
CA GLU A 332 11.80 11.36 -9.63
C GLU A 332 11.13 12.63 -9.10
N GLY A 333 11.69 13.24 -8.05
CA GLY A 333 11.31 14.53 -7.47
C GLY A 333 9.97 14.60 -6.76
N GLY A 334 9.21 13.50 -6.75
CA GLY A 334 7.98 13.29 -6.00
C GLY A 334 7.10 12.20 -6.62
N ASP A 335 5.95 11.96 -6.00
CA ASP A 335 4.87 11.09 -6.51
C ASP A 335 3.54 11.48 -5.81
N THR A 336 2.41 11.06 -6.37
CA THR A 336 1.11 11.08 -5.68
C THR A 336 0.62 9.65 -5.45
N VAL A 337 0.47 9.26 -4.18
CA VAL A 337 0.14 7.88 -3.78
C VAL A 337 -1.10 7.83 -2.90
N CYS A 338 -1.96 6.85 -3.12
CA CYS A 338 -3.04 6.51 -2.19
C CYS A 338 -2.66 5.25 -1.39
N LEU A 339 -2.76 5.36 -0.08
CA LEU A 339 -2.45 4.32 0.89
C LEU A 339 -3.73 3.82 1.54
N TRP A 340 -3.87 2.51 1.62
CA TRP A 340 -4.86 1.81 2.41
C TRP A 340 -4.26 1.45 3.78
N ALA A 341 -5.11 1.35 4.80
CA ALA A 341 -4.72 1.04 6.17
C ALA A 341 -3.86 -0.24 6.28
N MET A 342 -2.77 -0.13 7.05
CA MET A 342 -1.76 -1.20 7.16
C MET A 342 -2.22 -2.41 7.98
N GLU A 343 -3.30 -2.27 8.75
CA GLU A 343 -3.82 -3.31 9.63
C GLU A 343 -4.51 -4.45 8.87
N TYR A 344 -4.95 -4.20 7.63
CA TYR A 344 -5.58 -5.19 6.76
C TYR A 344 -4.59 -6.08 6.02
N ASP A 345 -5.03 -7.28 5.62
CA ASP A 345 -4.24 -8.20 4.79
C ASP A 345 -3.90 -7.55 3.42
N PRO A 346 -2.61 -7.46 3.04
CA PRO A 346 -2.17 -6.96 1.74
C PRO A 346 -2.81 -7.65 0.53
N ALA A 347 -3.28 -8.90 0.67
CA ALA A 347 -3.98 -9.62 -0.38
C ALA A 347 -5.45 -9.15 -0.59
N GLY A 348 -6.04 -8.42 0.37
CA GLY A 348 -7.45 -8.04 0.36
C GLY A 348 -7.84 -6.98 -0.66
N LYS A 349 -6.91 -6.11 -1.05
CA LYS A 349 -7.05 -5.09 -2.10
C LYS A 349 -5.71 -4.91 -2.82
N PRO A 350 -5.67 -4.42 -4.07
CA PRO A 350 -4.42 -4.08 -4.74
C PRO A 350 -3.71 -2.83 -4.18
N ASN A 351 -4.43 -1.91 -3.53
CA ASN A 351 -3.91 -0.66 -2.96
C ASN A 351 -2.57 -0.86 -2.20
N LEU A 352 -1.67 0.13 -2.29
CA LEU A 352 -0.49 0.20 -1.42
C LEU A 352 -0.92 0.41 0.03
N GLN A 353 -0.08 -0.01 0.98
CA GLN A 353 -0.27 0.26 2.41
C GLN A 353 0.79 1.22 2.97
N ALA A 354 1.86 1.47 2.21
CA ALA A 354 2.89 2.43 2.59
C ALA A 354 3.63 3.07 1.42
N VAL A 355 4.48 4.04 1.74
CA VAL A 355 5.47 4.61 0.82
C VAL A 355 6.76 4.98 1.57
N LYS A 356 7.90 4.62 0.97
CA LYS A 356 9.25 5.00 1.39
C LYS A 356 9.70 6.22 0.57
N VAL A 357 9.90 7.36 1.22
CA VAL A 357 10.36 8.60 0.56
C VAL A 357 11.85 8.80 0.84
N SER A 358 12.69 8.40 -0.14
CA SER A 358 14.13 8.21 0.04
C SER A 358 14.98 9.46 -0.19
N ILE A 359 15.72 9.89 0.84
CA ILE A 359 16.69 10.99 0.76
C ILE A 359 18.09 10.45 0.44
N THR A 360 18.48 9.39 1.14
CA THR A 360 19.69 8.58 0.91
C THR A 360 19.36 7.10 1.12
N GLY A 361 20.34 6.19 1.05
CA GLY A 361 20.11 4.76 1.32
C GLY A 361 19.58 4.48 2.73
N SER A 362 20.08 5.20 3.75
CA SER A 362 19.75 5.01 5.17
C SER A 362 18.86 6.09 5.78
N LEU A 363 18.66 7.23 5.11
CA LEU A 363 17.80 8.33 5.56
C LEU A 363 16.59 8.47 4.63
N TYR A 364 15.40 8.28 5.17
CA TYR A 364 14.14 8.33 4.43
C TYR A 364 12.95 8.64 5.36
N TYR A 365 11.77 8.80 4.78
CA TYR A 365 10.50 8.80 5.52
C TYR A 365 9.68 7.56 5.17
N MET A 366 9.17 6.85 6.17
CA MET A 366 8.13 5.84 5.99
C MET A 366 6.78 6.47 6.30
N LEU A 367 5.81 6.29 5.40
CA LEU A 367 4.45 6.80 5.58
C LEU A 367 3.47 5.63 5.45
N SER A 368 2.55 5.52 6.39
CA SER A 368 1.52 4.48 6.45
C SER A 368 0.18 5.06 6.92
N VAL A 369 -0.91 4.31 6.73
CA VAL A 369 -2.24 4.68 7.26
C VAL A 369 -2.59 3.75 8.42
N ARG A 370 -3.02 4.33 9.54
CA ARG A 370 -3.37 3.63 10.78
C ARG A 370 -4.87 3.67 11.10
N ARG A 371 -5.40 2.58 11.65
CA ARG A 371 -6.82 2.40 12.03
C ARG A 371 -6.91 1.64 13.36
N LYS A 372 -7.85 2.00 14.24
CA LYS A 372 -8.12 1.31 15.51
C LYS A 372 -8.90 0.01 15.24
N ILE A 373 -8.23 -0.99 14.67
CA ILE A 373 -8.79 -2.30 14.32
C ILE A 373 -7.73 -3.40 14.44
N LEU A 374 -8.17 -4.67 14.46
CA LEU A 374 -7.32 -5.85 14.28
C LEU A 374 -6.08 -5.88 15.19
N GLY A 375 -6.22 -5.44 16.44
CA GLY A 375 -5.14 -5.35 17.43
C GLY A 375 -4.95 -3.92 17.92
N ASP A 376 -5.03 -2.93 17.03
CA ASP A 376 -4.85 -1.51 17.36
C ASP A 376 -6.10 -0.88 18.02
N ASP A 377 -7.19 -1.65 18.13
CA ASP A 377 -8.33 -1.39 19.01
C ASP A 377 -8.11 -1.85 20.46
N LEU A 378 -7.04 -2.63 20.74
CA LEU A 378 -6.87 -3.37 21.99
C LEU A 378 -5.86 -2.74 22.97
N ASN A 379 -5.09 -1.72 22.54
CA ASN A 379 -4.08 -1.04 23.36
C ASN A 379 -4.67 -0.60 24.71
N ALA A 380 -4.04 -1.04 25.81
CA ALA A 380 -4.58 -0.86 27.15
C ALA A 380 -4.37 0.55 27.71
N ASP A 381 -3.24 1.20 27.40
CA ASP A 381 -2.89 2.52 27.92
C ASP A 381 -3.74 3.64 27.28
N PHE A 382 -4.14 3.46 26.02
CA PHE A 382 -4.84 4.48 25.22
C PHE A 382 -6.30 4.13 24.85
N ASN A 383 -6.77 2.91 25.13
CA ASN A 383 -8.01 2.32 24.60
C ASN A 383 -7.99 2.26 23.06
N GLY A 384 -7.04 1.47 22.54
CA GLY A 384 -6.61 1.48 21.13
C GLY A 384 -5.59 2.60 20.84
N ILE A 385 -4.90 2.54 19.69
CA ILE A 385 -3.83 3.50 19.30
C ILE A 385 -4.29 4.96 19.49
N PRO A 386 -3.41 5.94 19.78
CA PRO A 386 -3.84 7.29 20.18
C PRO A 386 -4.80 7.97 19.17
N ASP A 387 -4.51 7.86 17.88
CA ASP A 387 -5.24 8.52 16.79
C ASP A 387 -5.25 7.64 15.52
N GLU A 388 -6.08 7.96 14.53
CA GLU A 388 -6.15 7.25 13.23
C GLU A 388 -5.68 8.15 12.08
N GLY A 389 -5.26 7.61 10.94
CA GLY A 389 -4.85 8.40 9.77
C GLY A 389 -3.39 8.21 9.40
N VAL A 390 -2.74 9.23 8.83
CA VAL A 390 -1.40 9.08 8.24
C VAL A 390 -0.32 9.20 9.32
N LEU A 391 0.38 8.10 9.56
CA LEU A 391 1.62 8.05 10.34
C LEU A 391 2.80 8.42 9.44
N ILE A 392 3.66 9.30 9.94
CA ILE A 392 4.89 9.74 9.26
C ILE A 392 6.06 9.47 10.19
N GLU A 393 6.95 8.59 9.76
CA GLU A 393 8.14 8.16 10.48
C GLU A 393 9.39 8.66 9.74
N ARG A 394 10.22 9.47 10.38
CA ARG A 394 11.57 9.74 9.86
C ARG A 394 12.47 8.58 10.26
N VAL A 395 13.05 7.89 9.29
CA VAL A 395 13.95 6.75 9.50
C VAL A 395 15.37 7.15 9.15
N SER A 396 16.30 6.82 10.04
CA SER A 396 17.74 7.08 9.94
C SER A 396 18.46 5.82 10.42
N GLU A 397 18.70 4.88 9.51
CA GLU A 397 19.30 3.59 9.86
C GLU A 397 20.71 3.79 10.44
N GLY A 398 20.94 3.27 11.64
CA GLY A 398 22.20 3.37 12.37
C GLY A 398 22.33 4.56 13.34
N SER A 399 21.34 5.45 13.46
CA SER A 399 21.29 6.44 14.56
C SER A 399 20.67 5.85 15.83
N ASP A 400 20.60 6.62 16.92
CA ASP A 400 19.86 6.27 18.13
C ASP A 400 18.91 7.41 18.53
N PRO A 401 17.58 7.25 18.43
CA PRO A 401 16.87 6.11 17.83
C PRO A 401 17.01 6.05 16.29
N TRP A 402 16.62 4.93 15.67
CA TRP A 402 16.53 4.80 14.21
C TRP A 402 15.31 5.54 13.65
N VAL A 403 14.19 5.48 14.37
CA VAL A 403 12.88 5.97 13.93
C VAL A 403 12.42 7.13 14.81
N GLN A 404 11.88 8.17 14.19
CA GLN A 404 11.28 9.31 14.89
C GLN A 404 9.90 9.62 14.30
N VAL A 405 8.84 9.36 15.07
CA VAL A 405 7.47 9.75 14.70
C VAL A 405 7.36 11.27 14.56
N LYS A 406 6.89 11.74 13.41
CA LYS A 406 6.65 13.15 13.11
C LYS A 406 5.18 13.45 13.16
N GLY A 407 4.60 13.50 14.36
CA GLY A 407 3.18 13.82 14.54
C GLY A 407 2.86 15.32 14.38
N LYS A 408 1.59 15.62 14.12
CA LYS A 408 1.10 16.96 13.79
C LYS A 408 1.33 17.95 14.94
N GLY A 409 1.84 19.14 14.60
CA GLY A 409 2.16 20.18 15.58
C GLY A 409 3.29 19.80 16.56
N GLY A 410 4.07 18.76 16.25
CA GLY A 410 5.14 18.24 17.10
C GLY A 410 4.66 17.26 18.18
N ASN A 411 3.36 16.93 18.25
CA ASN A 411 2.85 15.89 19.13
C ASN A 411 2.80 14.56 18.37
N ARG A 412 3.68 13.62 18.73
CA ARG A 412 3.77 12.29 18.08
C ARG A 412 2.45 11.50 18.09
N ASN A 413 1.59 11.73 19.09
CA ASN A 413 0.31 11.04 19.26
C ASN A 413 -0.85 11.62 18.43
N VAL A 414 -0.57 12.57 17.52
CA VAL A 414 -1.57 13.15 16.61
C VAL A 414 -1.16 12.88 15.17
N LEU A 415 -1.95 12.09 14.46
CA LEU A 415 -1.67 11.70 13.08
C LEU A 415 -2.16 12.77 12.08
N TRP A 416 -1.65 12.70 10.86
CA TRP A 416 -1.98 13.66 9.80
C TRP A 416 -3.29 13.29 9.10
N LYS A 417 -4.07 14.31 8.72
CA LYS A 417 -5.42 14.17 8.15
C LYS A 417 -5.51 14.85 6.78
N ALA A 418 -6.56 14.56 6.03
CA ALA A 418 -6.84 15.23 4.77
C ALA A 418 -6.87 16.77 4.91
N GLY A 419 -6.18 17.47 4.01
CA GLY A 419 -5.96 18.90 4.04
C GLY A 419 -4.70 19.35 4.80
N ASP A 420 -4.03 18.46 5.54
CA ASP A 420 -2.79 18.81 6.24
C ASP A 420 -1.56 18.77 5.33
N THR A 421 -0.49 19.45 5.77
CA THR A 421 0.81 19.44 5.08
C THR A 421 1.94 19.32 6.10
N PHE A 422 2.75 18.28 5.95
CA PHE A 422 4.01 18.10 6.65
C PHE A 422 5.16 18.68 5.80
N ASP A 423 6.06 19.44 6.44
CA ASP A 423 7.30 19.93 5.86
C ASP A 423 8.44 19.48 6.79
N SER A 424 9.40 18.74 6.26
CA SER A 424 10.57 18.26 7.02
C SER A 424 11.66 19.32 7.19
N GLY A 425 11.51 20.49 6.55
CA GLY A 425 12.46 21.60 6.63
C GLY A 425 13.81 21.23 6.02
N ALA A 426 14.79 20.93 6.87
CA ALA A 426 16.17 20.68 6.46
C ALA A 426 16.36 19.39 5.65
N ASP A 427 15.55 18.36 5.91
CA ASP A 427 15.56 17.11 5.14
C ASP A 427 14.91 17.28 3.74
N GLY A 428 14.23 18.41 3.51
CA GLY A 428 13.85 18.85 2.17
C GLY A 428 12.72 18.05 1.52
N ILE A 429 11.72 17.60 2.28
CA ILE A 429 10.53 16.89 1.81
C ILE A 429 9.28 17.61 2.31
N VAL A 430 8.28 17.74 1.43
CA VAL A 430 6.91 18.12 1.77
C VAL A 430 5.95 16.99 1.42
N VAL A 431 5.05 16.68 2.34
CA VAL A 431 3.98 15.70 2.18
C VAL A 431 2.65 16.42 2.40
N VAL A 432 1.86 16.57 1.35
CA VAL A 432 0.49 17.07 1.42
C VAL A 432 -0.44 15.87 1.53
N ILE A 433 -1.20 15.76 2.61
CA ILE A 433 -2.23 14.73 2.75
C ILE A 433 -3.45 15.29 2.01
N THR A 434 -3.56 14.99 0.72
CA THR A 434 -4.54 15.66 -0.14
C THR A 434 -5.97 15.30 0.26
N GLN A 435 -6.23 14.01 0.54
CA GLN A 435 -7.60 13.49 0.67
C GLN A 435 -7.72 12.26 1.56
N GLN A 436 -8.96 12.01 1.99
CA GLN A 436 -9.41 10.78 2.64
C GLN A 436 -10.65 10.26 1.89
N PRO A 437 -10.50 9.39 0.87
CA PRO A 437 -11.62 8.94 0.04
C PRO A 437 -12.64 8.07 0.79
N ASP A 438 -12.17 7.30 1.77
CA ASP A 438 -12.98 6.55 2.72
C ASP A 438 -12.25 6.45 4.07
N VAL A 439 -12.83 5.80 5.07
CA VAL A 439 -12.25 5.73 6.43
C VAL A 439 -10.89 5.03 6.47
N ASP A 440 -10.59 4.14 5.52
CA ASP A 440 -9.40 3.29 5.50
C ASP A 440 -8.35 3.74 4.48
N ASN A 441 -8.62 4.76 3.66
CA ASN A 441 -7.71 5.23 2.62
C ASN A 441 -7.34 6.72 2.79
N TYR A 442 -6.08 7.06 2.54
CA TYR A 442 -5.61 8.44 2.40
C TYR A 442 -4.76 8.59 1.15
N CYS A 443 -4.90 9.73 0.46
CA CYS A 443 -4.05 10.09 -0.67
C CYS A 443 -3.08 11.21 -0.28
N LEU A 444 -1.86 11.11 -0.81
CA LEU A 444 -0.69 11.88 -0.44
C LEU A 444 -0.02 12.42 -1.70
N THR A 445 0.40 13.68 -1.72
CA THR A 445 1.33 14.21 -2.72
C THR A 445 2.66 14.52 -2.04
N ILE A 446 3.71 13.88 -2.51
CA ILE A 446 5.07 13.91 -1.96
C ILE A 446 5.96 14.73 -2.89
N ARG A 447 6.72 15.67 -2.35
CA ARG A 447 7.59 16.59 -3.10
C ARG A 447 8.91 16.79 -2.38
N TYR A 448 9.99 16.98 -3.13
CA TYR A 448 11.26 17.44 -2.55
C TYR A 448 11.32 18.98 -2.61
N ASN A 449 11.62 19.65 -1.49
CA ASN A 449 11.47 21.11 -1.30
C ASN A 449 12.26 21.96 -2.30
N LYS A 450 13.42 21.48 -2.78
CA LYS A 450 14.19 22.10 -3.88
C LYS A 450 13.38 22.26 -5.19
N ASN A 451 12.27 21.53 -5.31
CA ASN A 451 11.39 21.44 -6.48
C ASN A 451 9.97 21.98 -6.21
N ALA A 452 9.65 22.53 -5.03
CA ALA A 452 8.26 22.74 -4.59
C ALA A 452 7.43 23.84 -5.33
N ASN A 453 7.97 24.48 -6.37
CA ASN A 453 7.32 25.56 -7.13
C ASN A 453 7.34 25.28 -8.64
N GLN A 454 6.50 24.35 -9.09
CA GLN A 454 6.54 23.78 -10.44
C GLN A 454 5.16 23.32 -10.95
N PRO A 455 4.99 23.12 -12.27
CA PRO A 455 3.97 22.22 -12.79
C PRO A 455 4.28 20.78 -12.35
N ASP A 456 3.23 19.99 -12.20
CA ASP A 456 3.27 18.61 -11.72
C ASP A 456 2.02 17.95 -12.32
N VAL A 457 2.17 17.42 -13.54
CA VAL A 457 1.11 16.77 -14.32
C VAL A 457 1.09 15.28 -14.05
N MET A 458 -0.13 14.75 -13.96
CA MET A 458 -0.30 13.37 -13.52
C MET A 458 -1.59 12.73 -14.03
N ILE A 459 -1.60 11.40 -13.90
CA ILE A 459 -2.77 10.52 -13.93
C ILE A 459 -2.83 9.83 -12.57
N TYR A 460 -4.01 9.66 -11.96
CA TYR A 460 -4.10 8.89 -10.72
C TYR A 460 -3.70 7.42 -10.92
N PRO A 461 -2.93 6.81 -9.99
CA PRO A 461 -2.56 5.41 -10.06
C PRO A 461 -3.76 4.46 -10.17
N TRP A 462 -3.61 3.36 -10.91
CA TRP A 462 -4.61 2.27 -10.99
C TRP A 462 -4.95 1.62 -9.64
N THR A 463 -4.11 1.80 -8.63
CA THR A 463 -4.33 1.34 -7.24
C THR A 463 -5.26 2.23 -6.41
N SER A 464 -5.88 3.25 -7.01
CA SER A 464 -6.54 4.33 -6.26
C SER A 464 -8.01 4.02 -5.92
N PRO A 465 -8.53 4.53 -4.79
CA PRO A 465 -9.97 4.68 -4.58
C PRO A 465 -10.58 5.64 -5.62
N PRO A 466 -11.90 5.55 -5.91
CA PRO A 466 -12.88 4.59 -5.40
C PRO A 466 -12.77 3.18 -5.99
N GLY A 467 -12.00 2.98 -7.08
CA GLY A 467 -11.83 1.68 -7.74
C GLY A 467 -11.46 0.58 -6.74
N ASN A 468 -10.38 0.79 -5.97
CA ASN A 468 -9.88 -0.20 -5.00
C ASN A 468 -9.62 -1.59 -5.65
N THR A 469 -9.32 -1.57 -6.94
CA THR A 469 -9.27 -2.67 -7.91
C THR A 469 -8.07 -2.39 -8.84
N TRP A 470 -8.13 -2.82 -10.09
CA TRP A 470 -7.07 -2.58 -11.07
C TRP A 470 -7.44 -1.42 -12.01
N GLU A 471 -8.15 -0.43 -11.48
CA GLU A 471 -8.89 0.60 -12.21
C GLU A 471 -8.49 2.02 -11.73
N THR A 472 -8.31 2.97 -12.65
CA THR A 472 -8.09 4.38 -12.33
C THR A 472 -9.29 5.25 -12.72
N THR A 473 -9.48 6.35 -12.01
CA THR A 473 -10.48 7.36 -12.35
C THR A 473 -10.10 8.25 -13.52
N ASP A 474 -8.85 8.15 -13.98
CA ASP A 474 -8.28 9.06 -14.98
C ASP A 474 -8.03 8.41 -16.34
N ILE A 475 -8.35 7.13 -16.52
CA ILE A 475 -8.29 6.41 -17.80
C ILE A 475 -9.59 5.62 -17.94
N TRP A 476 -10.27 5.76 -19.07
CA TRP A 476 -11.50 5.00 -19.35
C TRP A 476 -11.72 4.85 -20.85
N VAL A 477 -12.58 3.92 -21.22
CA VAL A 477 -13.03 3.66 -22.58
C VAL A 477 -14.43 4.24 -22.74
N ASP A 478 -14.66 4.88 -23.88
CA ASP A 478 -15.95 5.40 -24.34
C ASP A 478 -16.30 4.69 -25.65
N SER A 479 -17.35 3.86 -25.62
CA SER A 479 -17.69 2.90 -26.68
C SER A 479 -18.75 3.46 -27.64
N PRO A 480 -18.69 3.16 -28.95
CA PRO A 480 -19.73 3.58 -29.89
C PRO A 480 -21.04 2.78 -29.72
N VAL A 481 -21.04 1.63 -29.02
CA VAL A 481 -22.18 0.68 -29.00
C VAL A 481 -23.41 1.26 -28.27
N ASN A 482 -23.18 1.95 -27.17
CA ASN A 482 -24.16 2.72 -26.40
C ASN A 482 -24.20 4.20 -26.79
N GLY A 483 -23.31 4.64 -27.69
CA GLY A 483 -23.19 6.00 -28.18
C GLY A 483 -22.32 6.87 -27.27
N TYR A 484 -21.26 7.43 -27.85
CA TYR A 484 -20.20 8.17 -27.13
C TYR A 484 -20.73 9.16 -26.07
N GLY A 485 -20.11 9.14 -24.90
CA GLY A 485 -20.50 9.90 -23.71
C GLY A 485 -21.57 9.22 -22.85
N THR A 486 -21.93 7.96 -23.12
CA THR A 486 -22.98 7.21 -22.41
C THR A 486 -22.41 5.94 -21.78
N PHE A 487 -22.01 6.00 -20.51
CA PHE A 487 -21.25 4.90 -19.88
C PHE A 487 -22.14 3.81 -19.26
N ARG A 488 -21.88 2.54 -19.64
CA ARG A 488 -22.62 1.33 -19.23
C ARG A 488 -22.72 1.14 -17.72
N TYR A 489 -21.63 1.41 -17.00
CA TYR A 489 -21.54 1.21 -15.55
C TYR A 489 -21.87 2.46 -14.71
N GLY A 490 -22.33 3.53 -15.38
CA GLY A 490 -22.61 4.82 -14.77
C GLY A 490 -21.32 5.58 -14.43
N THR A 491 -21.39 6.39 -13.37
CA THR A 491 -20.31 7.31 -12.97
C THR A 491 -20.06 7.27 -11.47
N TRP A 492 -18.86 7.65 -11.06
CA TRP A 492 -18.49 7.93 -9.67
C TRP A 492 -17.79 9.29 -9.57
N ALA A 493 -17.58 9.79 -8.36
CA ALA A 493 -16.64 10.88 -8.13
C ALA A 493 -15.22 10.32 -8.16
N SER A 494 -14.32 10.98 -8.90
CA SER A 494 -12.89 10.76 -8.75
C SER A 494 -12.42 11.23 -7.38
N LEU A 495 -11.15 10.97 -7.07
CA LEU A 495 -10.47 11.55 -5.92
C LEU A 495 -10.70 13.06 -5.85
N ALA A 496 -10.38 13.82 -6.91
CA ALA A 496 -10.56 15.27 -6.94
C ALA A 496 -12.04 15.75 -6.92
N GLY A 497 -13.02 14.84 -6.80
CA GLY A 497 -14.45 15.15 -6.67
C GLY A 497 -15.16 15.43 -7.99
N ASP A 498 -14.41 15.47 -9.10
CA ASP A 498 -14.97 15.52 -10.45
C ASP A 498 -15.64 14.20 -10.84
N ILE A 499 -16.76 14.27 -11.57
CA ILE A 499 -17.48 13.08 -12.02
C ILE A 499 -16.74 12.47 -13.22
N VAL A 500 -16.54 11.15 -13.18
CA VAL A 500 -15.94 10.34 -14.24
C VAL A 500 -16.73 9.02 -14.42
N PRO A 501 -16.57 8.32 -15.54
CA PRO A 501 -17.11 6.97 -15.73
C PRO A 501 -16.65 6.01 -14.63
N ARG A 502 -17.50 5.04 -14.30
CA ARG A 502 -17.20 4.03 -13.30
C ARG A 502 -16.35 2.90 -13.90
N GLY A 503 -15.35 2.45 -13.14
CA GLY A 503 -14.37 1.46 -13.59
C GLY A 503 -13.65 1.94 -14.84
N ASN A 504 -13.34 1.02 -15.75
CA ASN A 504 -12.75 1.32 -17.06
C ASN A 504 -13.71 1.99 -18.07
N GLY A 505 -14.91 2.44 -17.67
CA GLY A 505 -15.89 3.12 -18.53
C GLY A 505 -16.86 2.17 -19.24
N ASP A 506 -16.59 1.86 -20.50
CA ASP A 506 -17.32 0.87 -21.31
C ASP A 506 -16.42 -0.32 -21.69
N ASP A 507 -17.05 -1.44 -22.05
CA ASP A 507 -16.36 -2.54 -22.73
C ASP A 507 -15.93 -2.09 -24.14
N PRO A 508 -14.66 -2.22 -24.55
CA PRO A 508 -14.25 -1.82 -25.90
C PRO A 508 -14.91 -2.71 -26.95
N ALA A 509 -15.52 -2.08 -27.94
CA ALA A 509 -16.13 -2.74 -29.08
C ALA A 509 -15.06 -3.18 -30.08
N VAL A 510 -14.91 -4.49 -30.27
CA VAL A 510 -13.95 -5.08 -31.20
C VAL A 510 -14.33 -4.74 -32.64
N GLY A 511 -13.36 -4.31 -33.43
CA GLY A 511 -13.56 -3.93 -34.84
C GLY A 511 -14.22 -2.57 -35.06
N LEU A 512 -14.61 -1.84 -34.02
CA LEU A 512 -15.08 -0.45 -34.10
C LEU A 512 -14.06 0.52 -33.52
N VAL A 513 -14.20 1.80 -33.84
CA VAL A 513 -13.44 2.87 -33.19
C VAL A 513 -14.05 3.10 -31.80
N ASN A 514 -13.22 3.01 -30.77
CA ASN A 514 -13.52 3.40 -29.40
C ASN A 514 -12.68 4.64 -29.08
N ARG A 515 -13.04 5.40 -28.06
CA ARG A 515 -12.18 6.46 -27.53
C ARG A 515 -11.57 6.01 -26.22
N LEU A 516 -10.25 5.86 -26.19
CA LEU A 516 -9.51 5.65 -24.94
C LEU A 516 -9.14 7.01 -24.39
N TYR A 517 -9.79 7.41 -23.30
CA TYR A 517 -9.64 8.70 -22.65
C TYR A 517 -8.51 8.69 -21.61
N ALA A 518 -7.92 9.87 -21.39
CA ALA A 518 -7.10 10.20 -20.24
C ALA A 518 -7.50 11.58 -19.67
N ARG A 519 -7.67 11.68 -18.35
CA ARG A 519 -7.83 12.94 -17.61
C ARG A 519 -6.48 13.42 -17.11
N VAL A 520 -5.83 14.29 -17.87
CA VAL A 520 -4.53 14.86 -17.46
C VAL A 520 -4.74 15.96 -16.45
N ARG A 521 -4.24 15.75 -15.24
CA ARG A 521 -4.34 16.70 -14.13
C ARG A 521 -3.06 17.54 -14.03
N ASN A 522 -3.13 18.74 -13.49
CA ASN A 522 -1.98 19.47 -12.98
C ASN A 522 -2.19 19.73 -11.47
N VAL A 523 -1.55 18.92 -10.63
CA VAL A 523 -1.58 19.07 -9.16
C VAL A 523 -0.48 20.01 -8.65
N GLY A 524 0.37 20.50 -9.55
CA GLY A 524 1.38 21.52 -9.29
C GLY A 524 0.79 22.87 -8.94
N ASN A 525 1.66 23.78 -8.46
CA ASN A 525 1.28 25.15 -8.13
C ASN A 525 1.65 26.16 -9.24
N GLN A 526 2.24 25.70 -10.34
CA GLN A 526 2.46 26.47 -11.57
C GLN A 526 1.71 25.86 -12.75
N THR A 527 1.49 26.65 -13.80
CA THR A 527 0.80 26.20 -15.03
C THR A 527 1.68 25.24 -15.82
N ALA A 528 1.17 24.06 -16.15
CA ALA A 528 1.80 23.13 -17.08
C ALA A 528 1.54 23.58 -18.51
N THR A 529 2.56 23.55 -19.38
CA THR A 529 2.47 24.06 -20.75
C THR A 529 3.09 23.11 -21.76
N ASN A 530 2.53 23.06 -22.97
CA ASN A 530 2.94 22.15 -24.05
C ASN A 530 2.90 20.68 -23.63
N VAL A 531 1.85 20.29 -22.90
CA VAL A 531 1.63 18.92 -22.44
C VAL A 531 1.44 18.00 -23.64
N LYS A 532 2.11 16.84 -23.65
CA LYS A 532 1.93 15.79 -24.66
C LYS A 532 1.69 14.46 -23.96
N VAL A 533 0.66 13.75 -24.41
CA VAL A 533 0.12 12.53 -23.78
C VAL A 533 0.27 11.39 -24.77
N SER A 534 0.83 10.27 -24.34
CA SER A 534 1.04 9.07 -25.15
C SER A 534 0.28 7.89 -24.55
N PHE A 535 -0.40 7.12 -25.39
CA PHE A 535 -1.19 5.95 -24.99
C PHE A 535 -0.51 4.68 -25.51
N GLU A 536 -0.46 3.65 -24.67
CA GLU A 536 0.11 2.35 -24.99
C GLU A 536 -0.84 1.22 -24.52
N VAL A 537 -0.82 0.08 -25.20
CA VAL A 537 -1.56 -1.14 -24.88
C VAL A 537 -0.60 -2.33 -24.77
N THR A 538 -0.95 -3.32 -23.95
CA THR A 538 -0.22 -4.57 -23.84
C THR A 538 -0.08 -5.29 -25.19
N ASP A 539 1.14 -5.74 -25.51
CA ASP A 539 1.47 -6.45 -26.75
C ASP A 539 2.15 -7.80 -26.45
N PRO A 540 1.57 -8.94 -26.88
CA PRO A 540 0.27 -9.07 -27.53
C PRO A 540 -0.91 -8.85 -26.56
N PRO A 541 -2.06 -8.34 -27.04
CA PRO A 541 -3.29 -8.28 -26.25
C PRO A 541 -3.73 -9.67 -25.76
N GLY A 542 -4.39 -9.73 -24.61
CA GLY A 542 -4.84 -11.01 -24.01
C GLY A 542 -3.86 -11.60 -22.99
N LEU A 543 -2.69 -10.98 -22.80
CA LEU A 543 -1.67 -11.36 -21.82
C LEU A 543 -1.42 -10.22 -20.81
N GLY A 544 -0.89 -10.58 -19.64
CA GLY A 544 -0.31 -9.62 -18.71
C GLY A 544 1.02 -9.05 -19.22
N ILE A 545 1.49 -7.99 -18.55
CA ILE A 545 2.65 -7.18 -18.96
C ILE A 545 3.92 -8.03 -19.17
N ALA A 546 4.39 -8.12 -20.42
CA ALA A 546 5.61 -8.85 -20.81
C ALA A 546 6.90 -8.02 -20.56
N GLY A 547 7.02 -7.44 -19.36
CA GLY A 547 8.07 -6.48 -19.01
C GLY A 547 8.00 -5.17 -19.81
N ALA A 548 9.09 -4.39 -19.79
CA ALA A 548 9.13 -3.05 -20.41
C ALA A 548 8.89 -3.05 -21.94
N SER A 549 9.14 -4.18 -22.62
CA SER A 549 8.90 -4.37 -24.05
C SER A 549 7.49 -4.86 -24.40
N GLY A 550 6.65 -5.20 -23.41
CA GLY A 550 5.31 -5.75 -23.62
C GLY A 550 4.24 -4.70 -23.94
N TRP A 551 4.60 -3.62 -24.63
CA TRP A 551 3.74 -2.45 -24.87
C TRP A 551 3.85 -1.96 -26.32
N ALA A 552 2.71 -1.83 -26.99
CA ALA A 552 2.56 -1.19 -28.30
C ALA A 552 1.90 0.19 -28.16
N SER A 553 2.36 1.17 -28.94
CA SER A 553 1.77 2.52 -28.92
C SER A 553 0.43 2.55 -29.68
N LEU A 554 -0.58 3.17 -29.06
CA LEU A 554 -1.87 3.50 -29.68
C LEU A 554 -1.85 4.87 -30.35
N GLY A 555 -0.99 5.78 -29.88
CA GLY A 555 -0.83 7.13 -30.42
C GLY A 555 -0.41 8.13 -29.35
N SER A 556 -0.32 9.40 -29.74
CA SER A 556 -0.09 10.51 -28.82
C SER A 556 -0.85 11.76 -29.24
N VAL A 557 -1.23 12.59 -28.28
CA VAL A 557 -2.00 13.82 -28.46
C VAL A 557 -1.33 14.99 -27.76
N ASP A 558 -1.50 16.18 -28.32
CA ASP A 558 -0.93 17.44 -27.83
C ASP A 558 -1.92 18.61 -28.06
N SER A 559 -1.44 19.84 -27.88
CA SER A 559 -2.21 21.08 -28.06
C SER A 559 -2.76 21.31 -29.48
N THR A 560 -2.28 20.59 -30.51
CA THR A 560 -2.83 20.65 -31.86
C THR A 560 -4.15 19.89 -31.99
N SER A 561 -4.29 18.82 -31.20
CA SER A 561 -5.48 17.96 -31.18
C SER A 561 -6.45 18.37 -30.07
N PHE A 562 -5.92 18.72 -28.89
CA PHE A 562 -6.67 19.14 -27.71
C PHE A 562 -6.11 20.47 -27.18
N PRO A 563 -6.66 21.63 -27.58
CA PRO A 563 -6.11 22.95 -27.25
C PRO A 563 -5.89 23.22 -25.74
N GLY A 564 -6.60 22.52 -24.86
CA GLY A 564 -6.39 22.59 -23.40
C GLY A 564 -4.97 22.18 -22.97
N LEU A 565 -4.32 21.24 -23.68
CA LEU A 565 -2.96 20.80 -23.39
C LEU A 565 -1.89 21.88 -23.62
N ALA A 566 -2.25 23.01 -24.25
CA ALA A 566 -1.35 24.16 -24.34
C ALA A 566 -1.02 24.77 -22.97
N SER A 567 -1.98 24.75 -22.03
CA SER A 567 -1.89 25.43 -20.72
C SER A 567 -2.90 24.85 -19.72
N ILE A 568 -2.45 23.93 -18.85
CA ILE A 568 -3.25 23.39 -17.75
C ILE A 568 -2.93 24.16 -16.46
N ALA A 569 -3.90 24.89 -15.92
CA ALA A 569 -3.73 25.71 -14.73
C ALA A 569 -3.56 24.85 -13.45
N PRO A 570 -2.92 25.37 -12.38
CA PRO A 570 -2.83 24.70 -11.09
C PRO A 570 -4.19 24.21 -10.57
N GLY A 571 -4.26 22.94 -10.15
CA GLY A 571 -5.48 22.31 -9.63
C GLY A 571 -6.57 22.05 -10.67
N THR A 572 -6.25 22.14 -11.98
CA THR A 572 -7.20 21.86 -13.07
C THR A 572 -6.78 20.63 -13.87
N TYR A 573 -7.64 20.19 -14.80
CA TYR A 573 -7.41 19.04 -15.66
C TYR A 573 -7.90 19.28 -17.10
N VAL A 574 -7.46 18.44 -18.01
CA VAL A 574 -7.92 18.36 -19.40
C VAL A 574 -8.17 16.91 -19.78
N ASP A 575 -9.38 16.62 -20.26
CA ASP A 575 -9.70 15.31 -20.83
C ASP A 575 -9.26 15.25 -22.29
N VAL A 576 -8.52 14.21 -22.64
CA VAL A 576 -8.08 13.92 -24.01
C VAL A 576 -8.35 12.46 -24.34
N TYR A 577 -8.32 12.09 -25.62
CA TYR A 577 -8.47 10.69 -26.03
C TYR A 577 -7.67 10.38 -27.28
N VAL A 578 -7.35 9.10 -27.47
CA VAL A 578 -6.99 8.53 -28.77
C VAL A 578 -8.12 7.65 -29.29
N GLU A 579 -8.28 7.62 -30.61
CA GLU A 579 -9.14 6.64 -31.28
C GLU A 579 -8.43 5.28 -31.32
N TRP A 580 -9.09 4.25 -30.79
CA TRP A 580 -8.55 2.90 -30.68
C TRP A 580 -9.54 1.87 -31.23
N THR A 581 -9.08 1.06 -32.18
CA THR A 581 -9.84 -0.09 -32.71
C THR A 581 -9.18 -1.39 -32.27
N PRO A 582 -9.72 -2.08 -31.25
CA PRO A 582 -9.25 -3.41 -30.87
C PRO A 582 -9.46 -4.38 -32.03
N ASN A 583 -8.36 -4.95 -32.54
CA ASN A 583 -8.36 -5.96 -33.59
C ASN A 583 -8.12 -7.35 -32.99
N ILE A 584 -9.15 -7.86 -32.31
CA ILE A 584 -9.11 -9.16 -31.62
C ILE A 584 -9.85 -10.19 -32.50
N ALA A 585 -9.24 -11.35 -32.72
CA ALA A 585 -9.88 -12.44 -33.45
C ALA A 585 -10.96 -13.09 -32.58
N LEU A 586 -12.23 -12.86 -32.91
CA LEU A 586 -13.38 -13.38 -32.16
C LEU A 586 -13.74 -14.82 -32.55
N THR A 587 -14.03 -15.64 -31.54
CA THR A 587 -14.65 -16.96 -31.71
C THR A 587 -16.16 -16.84 -31.92
N PRO A 588 -16.84 -17.83 -32.55
CA PRO A 588 -18.30 -17.85 -32.67
C PRO A 588 -19.02 -17.73 -31.32
N GLU A 589 -18.44 -18.29 -30.26
CA GLU A 589 -18.97 -18.24 -28.90
C GLU A 589 -18.90 -16.81 -28.31
N GLN A 590 -17.81 -16.08 -28.55
CA GLN A 590 -17.67 -14.68 -28.14
C GLN A 590 -18.65 -13.77 -28.91
N ILE A 591 -18.84 -13.99 -30.21
CA ILE A 591 -19.83 -13.27 -31.02
C ILE A 591 -21.26 -13.54 -30.51
N ALA A 592 -21.57 -14.79 -30.15
CA ALA A 592 -22.87 -15.16 -29.60
C ALA A 592 -23.12 -14.62 -28.17
N ALA A 593 -22.06 -14.41 -27.38
CA ALA A 593 -22.16 -13.86 -26.03
C ALA A 593 -22.41 -12.34 -26.01
N GLY A 594 -22.05 -11.62 -27.06
CA GLY A 594 -22.10 -10.15 -27.12
C GLY A 594 -20.98 -9.51 -26.30
N VAL A 595 -20.90 -9.77 -25.00
CA VAL A 595 -19.78 -9.37 -24.13
C VAL A 595 -18.99 -10.61 -23.71
N PHE A 596 -17.67 -10.52 -23.75
CA PHE A 596 -16.78 -11.63 -23.40
C PHE A 596 -15.58 -11.18 -22.56
N ALA A 597 -15.11 -12.06 -21.68
CA ALA A 597 -13.91 -11.81 -20.88
C ALA A 597 -12.65 -11.92 -21.74
N PHE A 598 -11.81 -10.88 -21.72
CA PHE A 598 -10.52 -10.82 -22.37
C PHE A 598 -9.68 -9.73 -21.71
N HIS A 599 -8.52 -10.11 -21.17
CA HIS A 599 -7.71 -9.20 -20.37
C HIS A 599 -6.66 -8.47 -21.22
N THR A 600 -6.65 -7.14 -21.17
CA THR A 600 -5.55 -6.33 -21.71
C THR A 600 -5.33 -5.13 -20.80
N CYS A 601 -4.07 -4.77 -20.54
CA CYS A 601 -3.75 -3.52 -19.88
C CYS A 601 -3.54 -2.42 -20.93
N VAL A 602 -3.97 -1.20 -20.61
CA VAL A 602 -3.57 0.04 -21.30
C VAL A 602 -2.83 0.93 -20.32
N ARG A 603 -2.03 1.87 -20.81
CA ARG A 603 -1.38 2.88 -19.98
C ARG A 603 -1.25 4.22 -20.68
N VAL A 604 -1.12 5.26 -19.85
CA VAL A 604 -0.95 6.64 -20.26
C VAL A 604 0.40 7.15 -19.74
N LYS A 605 1.09 7.90 -20.59
CA LYS A 605 2.38 8.52 -20.29
C LYS A 605 2.29 9.99 -20.67
N ILE A 606 2.81 10.88 -19.83
CA ILE A 606 2.89 12.30 -20.16
C ILE A 606 4.37 12.65 -20.31
N ASP A 607 4.70 13.37 -21.39
CA ASP A 607 6.06 13.85 -21.61
C ASP A 607 6.36 14.98 -20.61
N PRO A 608 7.52 14.97 -19.91
CA PRO A 608 7.85 15.98 -18.90
C PRO A 608 7.76 17.42 -19.42
N VAL A 609 7.05 18.28 -18.70
CA VAL A 609 6.84 19.67 -19.14
C VAL A 609 7.93 20.63 -18.64
N PRO A 610 8.09 21.83 -19.22
CA PRO A 610 9.15 22.75 -18.82
C PRO A 610 9.09 23.16 -17.34
N ASN A 611 10.21 22.93 -16.64
CA ASN A 611 10.40 23.14 -15.19
C ASN A 611 9.63 22.16 -14.28
N GLU A 612 9.08 21.09 -14.82
CA GLU A 612 8.59 19.96 -14.03
C GLU A 612 9.73 19.08 -13.57
N LEU A 613 9.68 18.68 -12.30
CA LEU A 613 10.66 17.79 -11.68
C LEU A 613 10.01 16.64 -10.92
N VAL A 614 8.67 16.59 -10.81
CA VAL A 614 7.92 15.41 -10.35
C VAL A 614 7.58 14.59 -11.60
N LEU A 615 8.18 13.41 -11.74
CA LEU A 615 8.10 12.58 -12.95
C LEU A 615 7.57 11.16 -12.67
N GLY A 616 7.41 10.76 -11.41
CA GLY A 616 6.98 9.41 -11.02
C GLY A 616 5.52 9.09 -11.37
N ASN A 617 4.66 10.11 -11.31
CA ASN A 617 3.19 10.06 -11.45
C ASN A 617 2.67 10.24 -12.90
N GLN A 618 3.57 10.07 -13.89
CA GLN A 618 3.28 10.28 -15.31
C GLN A 618 4.10 9.38 -16.25
N ASN A 619 4.89 8.44 -15.73
CA ASN A 619 5.87 7.67 -16.50
C ASN A 619 5.31 6.40 -17.17
N GLY A 620 4.07 6.02 -16.84
CA GLY A 620 3.36 4.85 -17.34
C GLY A 620 3.60 3.57 -16.55
N ASP A 621 4.14 3.65 -15.33
CA ASP A 621 4.29 2.49 -14.44
C ASP A 621 3.06 2.32 -13.56
N ARG A 622 2.44 3.42 -13.10
CA ARG A 622 1.25 3.39 -12.25
C ARG A 622 0.01 3.96 -12.91
N GLU A 623 0.20 4.64 -14.04
CA GLU A 623 -0.81 5.30 -14.87
C GLU A 623 -1.40 4.30 -15.87
N GLN A 624 -1.94 3.20 -15.36
CA GLN A 624 -2.46 2.06 -16.15
C GLN A 624 -3.97 1.85 -15.94
N GLU A 625 -4.57 0.99 -16.75
CA GLU A 625 -5.96 0.54 -16.60
C GLU A 625 -6.08 -0.90 -17.13
N ASN A 626 -6.83 -1.76 -16.41
CA ASN A 626 -6.96 -3.18 -16.70
C ASN A 626 -8.35 -3.51 -17.27
N ILE A 627 -8.44 -3.55 -18.58
CA ILE A 627 -9.66 -3.93 -19.31
C ILE A 627 -9.84 -5.45 -19.17
N GLY A 628 -10.94 -5.88 -18.54
CA GLY A 628 -11.26 -7.30 -18.32
C GLY A 628 -12.29 -7.90 -19.30
N TYR A 629 -13.04 -7.05 -19.98
CA TYR A 629 -14.16 -7.43 -20.86
C TYR A 629 -14.15 -6.61 -22.15
N PHE A 630 -14.67 -7.20 -23.22
CA PHE A 630 -14.77 -6.62 -24.55
C PHE A 630 -16.13 -6.95 -25.16
N GLU A 631 -16.60 -6.10 -26.06
CA GLU A 631 -17.85 -6.29 -26.78
C GLU A 631 -17.60 -6.78 -28.21
N ALA A 632 -18.15 -7.94 -28.53
CA ALA A 632 -18.15 -8.53 -29.85
C ALA A 632 -19.23 -7.85 -30.70
N THR A 633 -18.80 -7.18 -31.76
CA THR A 633 -19.71 -6.47 -32.65
C THR A 633 -20.34 -7.44 -33.65
N SER A 634 -21.66 -7.64 -33.55
CA SER A 634 -22.37 -8.45 -34.54
C SER A 634 -22.40 -7.71 -35.87
N SER A 635 -21.82 -8.28 -36.92
CA SER A 635 -21.78 -7.70 -38.27
C SER A 635 -23.12 -7.77 -39.03
N GLY A 636 -24.23 -7.55 -38.33
CA GLY A 636 -25.57 -7.52 -38.90
C GLY A 636 -25.99 -6.09 -39.24
N ASP A 637 -26.57 -5.89 -40.43
CA ASP A 637 -27.13 -4.59 -40.83
C ASP A 637 -28.08 -4.06 -39.73
N PRO A 638 -27.81 -2.88 -39.13
CA PRO A 638 -28.48 -2.43 -37.92
C PRO A 638 -29.95 -2.09 -38.18
N THR A 639 -30.84 -3.07 -38.00
CA THR A 639 -32.28 -2.87 -38.11
C THR A 639 -32.82 -2.39 -36.77
N TYR A 640 -33.25 -1.13 -36.69
CA TYR A 640 -33.85 -0.59 -35.49
C TYR A 640 -35.32 -1.01 -35.41
N THR A 641 -35.72 -1.68 -34.33
CA THR A 641 -37.11 -2.09 -34.08
C THR A 641 -37.53 -1.63 -32.69
N ASN A 642 -38.68 -0.94 -32.61
CA ASN A 642 -39.28 -0.47 -31.37
C ASN A 642 -40.82 -0.49 -31.51
N PHE A 643 -41.56 0.07 -30.56
CA PHE A 643 -43.02 0.14 -30.60
C PHE A 643 -43.57 1.50 -30.12
N ILE A 644 -44.78 1.81 -30.57
CA ILE A 644 -45.56 3.00 -30.25
C ILE A 644 -46.82 2.57 -29.51
N ARG A 645 -47.05 3.10 -28.32
CA ARG A 645 -48.19 2.71 -27.49
C ARG A 645 -49.44 3.51 -27.86
N LEU A 646 -50.41 2.86 -28.51
CA LEU A 646 -51.71 3.43 -28.84
C LEU A 646 -52.74 3.06 -27.77
N HIS A 647 -53.55 4.01 -27.31
CA HIS A 647 -54.52 3.82 -26.23
C HIS A 647 -55.90 4.35 -26.64
N ASN A 648 -56.94 3.54 -26.41
CA ASN A 648 -58.32 4.01 -26.44
C ASN A 648 -58.74 4.54 -25.06
N ASP A 649 -58.70 5.85 -24.92
CA ASP A 649 -59.12 6.61 -23.74
C ASP A 649 -60.64 6.58 -23.45
N ASP A 650 -61.47 6.11 -24.38
CA ASP A 650 -62.91 5.87 -24.12
C ASP A 650 -63.10 4.50 -23.46
N LEU A 651 -63.54 4.52 -22.21
CA LEU A 651 -63.77 3.33 -21.38
C LEU A 651 -65.12 2.64 -21.66
N VAL A 652 -65.94 3.17 -22.56
CA VAL A 652 -67.27 2.65 -22.90
C VAL A 652 -67.35 2.20 -24.36
N ASN A 653 -66.78 2.97 -25.30
CA ASN A 653 -66.91 2.73 -26.73
C ASN A 653 -65.61 2.24 -27.37
N ARG A 654 -65.77 1.34 -28.33
CA ARG A 654 -64.71 0.88 -29.23
C ARG A 654 -64.30 2.02 -30.17
N LYS A 655 -63.00 2.26 -30.38
CA LYS A 655 -62.49 3.27 -31.32
C LYS A 655 -61.66 2.64 -32.43
N TYR A 656 -61.95 3.06 -33.65
CA TYR A 656 -61.09 2.83 -34.80
C TYR A 656 -60.10 3.99 -34.94
N PHE A 657 -58.82 3.66 -35.05
CA PHE A 657 -57.73 4.59 -35.28
C PHE A 657 -57.16 4.37 -36.68
N ASN A 658 -56.88 5.49 -37.36
CA ASN A 658 -56.08 5.52 -38.57
C ASN A 658 -54.73 6.14 -38.24
N LEU A 659 -53.67 5.36 -38.45
CA LEU A 659 -52.28 5.78 -38.30
C LEU A 659 -51.81 6.51 -39.56
N SER A 660 -50.95 7.49 -39.39
CA SER A 660 -50.19 8.11 -40.47
C SER A 660 -48.78 8.41 -39.98
N PHE A 661 -47.83 8.61 -40.88
CA PHE A 661 -46.51 9.08 -40.50
C PHE A 661 -45.94 10.05 -41.53
N LYS A 662 -44.98 10.85 -41.08
CA LYS A 662 -44.08 11.64 -41.90
C LYS A 662 -42.67 11.37 -41.41
N ASP A 663 -41.74 11.12 -42.32
CA ASP A 663 -40.35 10.86 -42.00
C ASP A 663 -39.39 11.91 -42.57
N GLU A 664 -38.20 11.92 -41.98
CA GLU A 664 -37.05 12.74 -42.36
C GLU A 664 -35.81 11.84 -42.55
N ILE A 665 -36.02 10.54 -42.80
CA ILE A 665 -34.96 9.55 -43.01
C ILE A 665 -34.35 9.67 -44.43
N PRO A 666 -33.12 9.18 -44.66
CA PRO A 666 -32.54 9.09 -46.00
C PRO A 666 -33.42 8.25 -46.93
N ALA A 667 -33.60 8.69 -48.18
CA ALA A 667 -34.50 8.05 -49.16
C ALA A 667 -34.14 6.60 -49.54
N SER A 668 -32.97 6.10 -49.13
CA SER A 668 -32.59 4.69 -49.28
C SER A 668 -33.06 3.82 -48.11
N TRP A 669 -33.30 4.39 -46.93
CA TRP A 669 -33.75 3.69 -45.73
C TRP A 669 -35.22 3.28 -45.86
N LEU A 670 -35.60 2.22 -45.14
CA LEU A 670 -36.96 1.69 -45.14
C LEU A 670 -37.61 1.93 -43.78
N VAL A 671 -38.84 2.44 -43.78
CA VAL A 671 -39.70 2.57 -42.59
C VAL A 671 -40.88 1.62 -42.74
N ASP A 672 -41.12 0.80 -41.72
CA ASP A 672 -42.34 0.00 -41.57
C ASP A 672 -43.03 0.39 -40.26
N VAL A 673 -44.27 0.86 -40.35
CA VAL A 673 -45.15 1.13 -39.22
C VAL A 673 -46.29 0.12 -39.26
N ASN A 674 -46.40 -0.71 -38.22
CA ASN A 674 -47.42 -1.73 -38.04
C ASN A 674 -47.54 -2.78 -39.16
N GLY A 675 -46.44 -3.13 -39.84
CA GLY A 675 -46.49 -4.05 -41.00
C GLY A 675 -47.24 -3.45 -42.19
N GLY A 676 -47.21 -2.12 -42.33
CA GLY A 676 -48.03 -1.34 -43.28
C GLY A 676 -49.54 -1.30 -42.96
N ASN A 677 -50.01 -1.85 -41.85
CA ASN A 677 -51.43 -1.81 -41.49
C ASN A 677 -51.77 -0.54 -40.68
N PHE A 678 -52.19 0.51 -41.37
CA PHE A 678 -52.55 1.77 -40.73
C PHE A 678 -53.92 1.76 -40.01
N GLY A 679 -54.75 0.73 -40.21
CA GLY A 679 -56.05 0.58 -39.55
C GLY A 679 -55.95 -0.22 -38.25
N VAL A 680 -56.20 0.43 -37.11
CA VAL A 680 -56.12 -0.20 -35.78
C VAL A 680 -57.41 0.00 -35.01
N ASP A 681 -58.11 -1.09 -34.74
CA ASP A 681 -59.34 -1.07 -33.96
C ASP A 681 -59.09 -1.56 -32.51
N LEU A 682 -59.40 -0.71 -31.53
CA LEU A 682 -59.16 -0.90 -30.09
C LEU A 682 -60.46 -0.95 -29.28
N ALA A 683 -60.59 -1.96 -28.42
CA ALA A 683 -61.67 -2.09 -27.45
C ALA A 683 -61.67 -0.93 -26.42
N PRO A 684 -62.75 -0.71 -25.66
CA PRO A 684 -62.79 0.36 -24.65
C PRO A 684 -61.68 0.19 -23.62
N GLY A 685 -60.90 1.25 -23.37
CA GLY A 685 -59.73 1.20 -22.47
C GLY A 685 -58.53 0.37 -22.96
N GLU A 686 -58.55 -0.16 -24.19
CA GLU A 686 -57.44 -1.01 -24.67
C GLU A 686 -56.18 -0.19 -24.97
N VAL A 687 -55.04 -0.71 -24.53
CA VAL A 687 -53.70 -0.23 -24.88
C VAL A 687 -53.03 -1.28 -25.76
N ARG A 688 -52.51 -0.89 -26.92
CA ARG A 688 -51.82 -1.77 -27.87
C ARG A 688 -50.50 -1.16 -28.32
N ASP A 689 -49.43 -1.96 -28.22
CA ASP A 689 -48.12 -1.59 -28.72
C ASP A 689 -48.05 -1.89 -30.23
N ILE A 690 -47.73 -0.84 -31.01
CA ILE A 690 -47.71 -0.82 -32.47
C ILE A 690 -46.24 -0.86 -32.93
N PRO A 691 -45.76 -1.92 -33.58
CA PRO A 691 -44.36 -2.02 -33.96
C PRO A 691 -43.98 -0.97 -35.01
N ILE A 692 -42.76 -0.43 -34.87
CA ILE A 692 -42.11 0.41 -35.86
C ILE A 692 -40.69 -0.11 -36.12
N THR A 693 -40.33 -0.24 -37.38
CA THR A 693 -38.99 -0.65 -37.81
C THR A 693 -38.40 0.41 -38.74
N ILE A 694 -37.17 0.81 -38.47
CA ILE A 694 -36.35 1.65 -39.35
C ILE A 694 -35.15 0.81 -39.77
N LYS A 695 -35.06 0.48 -41.05
CA LYS A 695 -33.95 -0.27 -41.63
C LYS A 695 -33.08 0.64 -42.50
N PRO A 696 -31.86 0.98 -42.04
CA PRO A 696 -30.85 1.61 -42.87
C PRO A 696 -30.54 0.77 -44.11
N VAL A 697 -30.39 1.45 -45.25
CA VAL A 697 -29.82 0.86 -46.47
C VAL A 697 -28.85 1.89 -47.06
N GLY A 698 -27.61 1.48 -47.26
CA GLY A 698 -26.53 2.38 -47.67
C GLY A 698 -25.99 3.25 -46.52
N THR A 699 -24.94 4.02 -46.84
CA THR A 699 -24.19 4.83 -45.87
C THR A 699 -24.91 6.11 -45.47
N ALA A 700 -24.89 6.44 -44.18
CA ALA A 700 -25.27 7.75 -43.65
C ALA A 700 -24.07 8.39 -42.92
N VAL A 701 -24.14 9.70 -42.66
CA VAL A 701 -23.04 10.44 -42.00
C VAL A 701 -23.12 10.24 -40.48
N VAL A 702 -22.04 9.75 -39.88
CA VAL A 702 -21.86 9.62 -38.43
C VAL A 702 -22.17 10.93 -37.71
N GLY A 703 -22.91 10.85 -36.60
CA GLY A 703 -23.43 12.00 -35.85
C GLY A 703 -24.77 12.56 -36.35
N SER A 704 -25.36 12.00 -37.41
CA SER A 704 -26.68 12.43 -37.91
C SER A 704 -27.83 11.87 -37.07
N ILE A 705 -28.90 12.66 -36.92
CA ILE A 705 -30.17 12.23 -36.30
C ILE A 705 -31.28 12.36 -37.34
N PHE A 706 -32.01 11.28 -37.56
CA PHE A 706 -33.21 11.24 -38.40
C PHE A 706 -34.43 10.87 -37.56
N GLY A 707 -35.64 11.24 -38.01
CA GLY A 707 -36.86 10.94 -37.25
C GLY A 707 -38.04 10.54 -38.11
N VAL A 708 -38.95 9.79 -37.49
CA VAL A 708 -40.26 9.41 -38.02
C VAL A 708 -41.32 9.91 -37.04
N ASP A 709 -42.14 10.87 -37.47
CA ASP A 709 -43.26 11.40 -36.72
C ASP A 709 -44.52 10.58 -37.07
N VAL A 710 -44.96 9.71 -36.16
CA VAL A 710 -46.17 8.88 -36.32
C VAL A 710 -47.34 9.53 -35.58
N GLN A 711 -48.49 9.61 -36.22
CA GLN A 711 -49.71 10.23 -35.70
C GLN A 711 -50.86 9.23 -35.71
N ALA A 712 -51.80 9.40 -34.78
CA ALA A 712 -53.04 8.62 -34.72
C ALA A 712 -54.25 9.55 -34.76
N SER A 713 -55.19 9.24 -35.65
CA SER A 713 -56.49 9.90 -35.76
C SER A 713 -57.61 8.93 -35.45
N SER A 714 -58.56 9.29 -34.60
CA SER A 714 -59.74 8.46 -34.37
C SER A 714 -60.79 8.75 -35.44
N LEU A 715 -61.31 7.71 -36.09
CA LEU A 715 -62.46 7.80 -36.98
C LEU A 715 -63.72 7.39 -36.22
N LYS A 716 -64.65 8.34 -36.07
CA LYS A 716 -65.96 8.10 -35.45
C LYS A 716 -67.05 8.29 -36.50
N ILE A 717 -67.96 7.32 -36.60
CA ILE A 717 -69.17 7.49 -37.41
C ILE A 717 -70.24 8.14 -36.53
N LEU A 718 -70.50 9.42 -36.77
CA LEU A 718 -71.65 10.13 -36.24
C LEU A 718 -72.88 9.68 -37.04
N THR A 719 -73.96 9.31 -36.35
CA THR A 719 -75.23 8.93 -36.99
C THR A 719 -76.29 9.92 -36.54
N SER A 720 -77.09 10.44 -37.47
CA SER A 720 -78.21 11.33 -37.17
C SER A 720 -79.25 10.62 -36.29
N ASP A 721 -79.72 11.29 -35.24
CA ASP A 721 -80.81 10.82 -34.38
C ASP A 721 -82.18 10.85 -35.08
N LEU A 722 -82.28 11.60 -36.18
CA LEU A 722 -83.49 11.72 -37.02
C LEU A 722 -83.51 10.76 -38.22
N ASP A 723 -82.36 10.27 -38.69
CA ASP A 723 -82.28 9.20 -39.70
C ASP A 723 -81.04 8.32 -39.49
N ALA A 724 -81.24 7.07 -39.07
CA ALA A 724 -80.17 6.11 -38.82
C ALA A 724 -79.34 5.72 -40.06
N ARG A 725 -79.73 6.16 -41.27
CA ARG A 725 -78.98 6.01 -42.52
C ARG A 725 -78.03 7.18 -42.79
N ASP A 726 -78.29 8.33 -42.19
CA ASP A 726 -77.48 9.54 -42.34
C ASP A 726 -76.27 9.46 -41.40
N LYS A 727 -75.09 9.27 -42.00
CA LYS A 727 -73.85 8.88 -41.32
C LYS A 727 -72.69 9.72 -41.81
N HIS A 728 -72.10 10.49 -40.90
CA HIS A 728 -70.94 11.34 -41.17
C HIS A 728 -69.70 10.77 -40.46
N GLN A 729 -68.54 10.89 -41.12
CA GLN A 729 -67.27 10.54 -40.51
C GLN A 729 -66.66 11.79 -39.86
N GLU A 730 -66.41 11.72 -38.57
CA GLU A 730 -65.56 12.65 -37.83
C GLU A 730 -64.17 12.03 -37.71
N ALA A 731 -63.12 12.77 -38.08
CA ALA A 731 -61.73 12.37 -37.97
C ALA A 731 -60.93 13.46 -37.28
N ASN A 732 -60.52 13.21 -36.03
CA ASN A 732 -59.69 14.12 -35.24
C ASN A 732 -58.34 13.47 -34.95
N ILE A 733 -57.24 14.22 -35.10
CA ILE A 733 -55.90 13.79 -34.67
C ILE A 733 -55.89 13.84 -33.14
N LEU A 734 -55.61 12.70 -32.50
CA LEU A 734 -55.63 12.59 -31.03
C LEU A 734 -54.23 12.64 -30.40
N GLY A 735 -53.17 12.44 -31.19
CA GLY A 735 -51.80 12.53 -30.74
C GLY A 735 -50.80 11.99 -31.74
N GLY A 736 -49.53 12.03 -31.39
CA GLY A 736 -48.43 11.47 -32.16
C GLY A 736 -47.14 11.37 -31.35
N VAL A 737 -46.17 10.65 -31.87
CA VAL A 737 -44.84 10.44 -31.29
C VAL A 737 -43.77 10.57 -32.37
N ARG A 738 -42.57 11.01 -31.97
CA ARG A 738 -41.38 10.98 -32.82
C ARG A 738 -40.49 9.82 -32.41
N VAL A 739 -40.04 9.05 -33.39
CA VAL A 739 -39.08 7.95 -33.21
C VAL A 739 -37.79 8.36 -33.92
N GLU A 740 -36.70 8.48 -33.17
CA GLU A 740 -35.40 8.91 -33.69
C GLU A 740 -34.49 7.72 -34.00
N ALA A 741 -33.79 7.79 -35.14
CA ALA A 741 -32.67 6.94 -35.48
C ALA A 741 -31.40 7.79 -35.53
N ARG A 742 -30.38 7.39 -34.76
CA ARG A 742 -29.09 8.10 -34.66
C ARG A 742 -28.03 7.28 -35.39
N VAL A 743 -27.27 7.94 -36.25
CA VAL A 743 -26.12 7.34 -36.94
C VAL A 743 -24.92 7.50 -36.01
N LEU A 744 -24.55 6.40 -35.34
CA LEU A 744 -23.38 6.30 -34.48
C LEU A 744 -22.11 6.00 -35.30
#